data_AF-A0A7V3JNZ6-F1
#
_entry.id   AF-A0A7V3JNZ6-F1
#
_cell.length_a   1.000
_cell.length_b   1.000
_cell.length_c   1.000
_cell.angle_alpha   90.00
_cell.angle_beta   90.00
_cell.angle_gamma   90.00
#
_symmetry.space_group_name_H-M   'P 1'
#
loop_
_entity.id
_entity.type
_entity.pdbx_description
1 polymer ?
#
loop_
_entity_poly.entity_id
_entity_poly.type
_entity_poly.pdbx_seq_one_letter_code
_entity_poly.pdbx_strand_id
1 'polypeptide(L)'
;MSNQLWRSLSFLGTLGVLWLGLCAPGGAPFPRRAEALAAAPVESASCGTKSAADDGRAKTAESKTDQSKPARPAPKSGVESAVKQFESKTRDVVQRQDEILAACELRPGMNVADVGAGTGFFTRLMARRVGPMGKVFAVDVNRAYLEHITATCRQQKLDNVLAVLGTQETTNLPRQSVDLVFVCDTYHHFEHPAQSLASIFEALRPGGRVVLVDFYKRGNMASHVRADKDQAVAEFAAAGFNLRDVRDVGARQYLARFEKRAFRPPAVPLVVHDPYFSIWSFTDELAADWPRHWTGTPHGLSSMIRVDGRTYRLMGQELHNVPAMHQAGLEVTPLRSIYDFEEAGVHVRLTFASPLLPEDLELVGRPVTYLTWEVWSNDGRTHEVSLYYDNSAELVVNQAAQAVCWSRPVVPGLLVLRMGSAEQPVLQKKGDDLRIDWGYLYVAAPQASGTAAVVADHLSARKGFAGGKLPEADDRAMPRPANRDWPVASFRFDLGPVDEKPASRWLMLAYDDVYAIGYLGTRLRPYWRRKGADAAELLQTAARQYGELMARAAAFDRQLVADLVRVGGRGYADLCSLAYRQALGGHKLVASADGRPMLFPKENFSNGCIGTVDVIYPAAPIFALFNNELLKASITPVLDYAASPRWKFPFAPHDLGTYPLANGQVYGGGEKSEKNQMPVEESGNLLILAALIAKGDGNIDYLKPYWPLLERWAEYLKAKGLDPENQLCTDDFAGHLAHNANLSVKAIVALGCYSRLCELAGKADQAASYRRLAEDFARQWEKLADDGDHYRLAFDRPGTWSQKYNLVWDKVLGLRLFERRVVAKEVAFYKRQLQPFGLPLDNRENYTKTDWEVWTATLADSREDFDTLMRPVYAFVSATQPRVPLTDWYFTRDARLRGFRARPVIGGVFIKMLEDPTTWKRWSARRPAPRP
;
A
#
# COMPACT_ATOMS: atom_id res chain seq x y z
N MET A 1 -52.72 -20.53 -55.29
CA MET A 1 -51.81 -20.92 -56.40
C MET A 1 -50.40 -20.56 -55.93
N SER A 2 -49.42 -21.46 -55.80
CA SER A 2 -48.80 -22.37 -56.79
C SER A 2 -48.15 -21.59 -57.96
N ASN A 3 -46.90 -21.84 -58.37
CA ASN A 3 -45.98 -22.94 -58.04
C ASN A 3 -44.51 -22.63 -58.39
N GLN A 4 -43.56 -23.46 -57.92
CA GLN A 4 -42.20 -23.72 -58.47
C GLN A 4 -41.15 -22.57 -58.42
N LEU A 5 -39.86 -22.77 -58.08
CA LEU A 5 -38.77 -23.74 -58.43
C LEU A 5 -38.07 -23.44 -59.78
N TRP A 6 -36.73 -23.48 -59.94
CA TRP A 6 -35.53 -23.47 -59.05
C TRP A 6 -34.24 -23.46 -59.94
N ARG A 7 -33.03 -23.17 -59.39
CA ARG A 7 -31.67 -23.55 -59.92
C ARG A 7 -31.19 -22.91 -61.26
N SER A 8 -29.91 -22.93 -61.70
CA SER A 8 -28.59 -23.33 -61.10
C SER A 8 -27.38 -22.84 -61.94
N LEU A 9 -26.18 -22.79 -61.30
CA LEU A 9 -24.82 -23.02 -61.87
C LEU A 9 -24.27 -22.00 -62.90
N SER A 10 -22.95 -21.80 -63.10
CA SER A 10 -21.78 -22.56 -62.63
C SER A 10 -20.48 -21.74 -62.54
N PHE A 11 -19.45 -22.36 -61.92
CA PHE A 11 -18.01 -22.02 -61.90
C PHE A 11 -17.57 -20.82 -61.03
N LEU A 12 -16.35 -20.71 -60.48
CA LEU A 12 -15.16 -21.61 -60.30
C LEU A 12 -14.30 -21.02 -59.14
N GLY A 13 -13.49 -21.74 -58.35
CA GLY A 13 -13.35 -23.17 -58.09
C GLY A 13 -12.16 -23.50 -57.16
N THR A 14 -12.23 -24.60 -56.39
CA THR A 14 -11.15 -25.29 -55.60
C THR A 14 -10.38 -24.48 -54.54
N LEU A 15 -10.03 -24.95 -53.33
CA LEU A 15 -10.28 -26.14 -52.47
C LEU A 15 -10.11 -25.64 -51.00
N GLY A 16 -10.73 -26.14 -49.93
CA GLY A 16 -10.89 -27.54 -49.48
C GLY A 16 -9.68 -27.95 -48.61
N VAL A 17 -9.77 -28.50 -47.39
CA VAL A 17 -10.89 -29.05 -46.57
C VAL A 17 -10.56 -28.90 -45.06
N LEU A 18 -11.56 -29.04 -44.18
CA LEU A 18 -11.49 -28.96 -42.71
C LEU A 18 -11.80 -30.34 -42.10
N TRP A 19 -11.05 -30.86 -41.11
CA TRP A 19 -11.53 -31.94 -40.19
C TRP A 19 -10.72 -32.09 -38.90
N LEU A 20 -11.20 -32.91 -37.95
CA LEU A 20 -10.61 -33.16 -36.63
C LEU A 20 -9.75 -34.43 -36.58
N GLY A 21 -8.81 -34.53 -35.62
CA GLY A 21 -8.07 -35.75 -35.30
C GLY A 21 -7.20 -35.63 -34.04
N LEU A 22 -7.08 -36.71 -33.27
CA LEU A 22 -6.25 -36.80 -32.04
C LEU A 22 -4.83 -37.35 -32.32
N CYS A 23 -4.02 -37.31 -31.25
CA CYS A 23 -2.77 -38.06 -31.00
C CYS A 23 -1.43 -37.45 -31.43
N ALA A 24 -0.47 -37.55 -30.49
CA ALA A 24 0.98 -37.38 -30.63
C ALA A 24 1.64 -38.80 -30.64
N PRO A 25 2.99 -39.01 -30.56
CA PRO A 25 4.11 -38.06 -30.41
C PRO A 25 5.38 -38.37 -31.25
N GLY A 26 6.46 -37.60 -31.04
CA GLY A 26 7.86 -38.02 -31.30
C GLY A 26 8.70 -37.05 -32.15
N GLY A 27 9.99 -36.82 -31.80
CA GLY A 27 10.82 -35.85 -32.55
C GLY A 27 12.31 -35.59 -32.24
N ALA A 28 12.98 -36.26 -31.27
CA ALA A 28 14.45 -36.24 -31.00
C ALA A 28 15.13 -34.86 -30.67
N PRO A 29 16.29 -34.86 -29.97
CA PRO A 29 17.59 -35.05 -30.63
C PRO A 29 18.64 -35.90 -29.85
N PHE A 30 19.76 -36.23 -30.53
CA PHE A 30 20.97 -36.92 -30.03
C PHE A 30 22.13 -35.92 -29.75
N PRO A 31 23.28 -36.32 -29.16
CA PRO A 31 23.51 -37.11 -27.94
C PRO A 31 24.55 -36.45 -26.99
N ARG A 32 24.98 -37.16 -25.92
CA ARG A 32 26.01 -36.68 -24.94
C ARG A 32 27.41 -37.24 -25.18
N ARG A 33 28.44 -36.43 -24.90
CA ARG A 33 29.63 -36.76 -24.07
C ARG A 33 29.90 -35.50 -23.20
N ALA A 34 30.12 -35.52 -21.88
CA ALA A 34 30.69 -36.47 -20.92
C ALA A 34 32.23 -36.49 -20.88
N GLU A 35 32.79 -35.86 -19.84
CA GLU A 35 33.98 -36.30 -19.10
C GLU A 35 34.10 -35.53 -17.76
N ALA A 36 34.86 -36.05 -16.81
CA ALA A 36 34.99 -35.51 -15.45
C ALA A 36 36.32 -35.88 -14.78
N LEU A 37 36.87 -34.98 -13.97
CA LEU A 37 37.96 -35.17 -13.00
C LEU A 37 37.59 -34.34 -11.75
N ALA A 38 37.49 -34.89 -10.54
CA ALA A 38 38.56 -35.47 -9.71
C ALA A 38 39.66 -34.41 -9.39
N ALA A 39 39.60 -33.64 -8.29
CA ALA A 39 39.59 -33.97 -6.85
C ALA A 39 40.99 -34.21 -6.25
N ALA A 40 41.40 -33.31 -5.34
CA ALA A 40 42.41 -33.52 -4.30
C ALA A 40 42.18 -32.50 -3.14
N PRO A 41 42.39 -32.86 -1.86
CA PRO A 41 42.11 -31.99 -0.69
C PRO A 41 43.37 -31.58 0.11
N VAL A 42 43.16 -30.80 1.18
CA VAL A 42 43.90 -30.71 2.47
C VAL A 42 42.93 -29.94 3.39
N GLU A 43 42.27 -30.54 4.40
CA GLU A 43 42.73 -30.76 5.79
C GLU A 43 42.93 -29.45 6.59
N SER A 44 42.57 -29.32 7.88
CA SER A 44 41.85 -30.17 8.85
C SER A 44 41.20 -29.26 9.93
N ALA A 45 40.09 -29.61 10.60
CA ALA A 45 39.98 -30.32 11.91
C ALA A 45 41.17 -30.09 12.89
N SER A 46 41.03 -29.89 14.22
CA SER A 46 39.89 -29.71 15.16
C SER A 46 40.40 -28.84 16.36
N CYS A 47 39.74 -28.56 17.49
CA CYS A 47 38.49 -29.01 18.16
C CYS A 47 37.84 -27.78 18.85
N GLY A 48 36.98 -27.77 19.89
CA GLY A 48 36.44 -28.75 20.86
C GLY A 48 37.15 -28.72 22.22
N THR A 49 36.52 -28.67 23.41
CA THR A 49 35.10 -28.49 23.85
C THR A 49 35.06 -28.14 25.37
N LYS A 50 33.86 -27.94 25.96
CA LYS A 50 33.54 -27.89 27.42
C LYS A 50 33.82 -26.52 28.09
N SER A 51 32.85 -25.81 28.69
CA SER A 51 31.96 -26.04 29.87
C SER A 51 32.67 -25.85 31.22
N ALA A 52 32.06 -25.31 32.29
CA ALA A 52 30.64 -25.02 32.55
C ALA A 52 30.46 -23.72 33.38
N ALA A 53 29.28 -23.53 33.98
CA ALA A 53 28.92 -22.36 34.79
C ALA A 53 29.50 -22.40 36.23
N ASP A 54 29.48 -21.25 36.92
CA ASP A 54 28.94 -21.18 38.29
C ASP A 54 28.35 -19.77 38.60
N ASP A 55 27.70 -19.64 39.76
CA ASP A 55 26.79 -18.55 40.18
C ASP A 55 27.50 -17.28 40.73
N GLY A 56 26.77 -16.17 40.85
CA GLY A 56 27.36 -14.85 41.16
C GLY A 56 26.41 -13.73 41.57
N ARG A 57 25.62 -13.89 42.65
CA ARG A 57 24.76 -12.83 43.21
C ARG A 57 25.56 -11.62 43.75
N ALA A 58 25.33 -10.42 43.21
CA ALA A 58 25.78 -9.16 43.83
C ALA A 58 24.78 -7.99 43.70
N LYS A 59 24.20 -7.62 44.86
CA LYS A 59 23.60 -6.33 45.28
C LYS A 59 23.20 -5.29 44.21
N THR A 60 21.90 -4.98 44.18
CA THR A 60 21.35 -3.75 43.58
C THR A 60 21.84 -2.49 44.33
N ALA A 61 22.18 -1.45 43.56
CA ALA A 61 22.35 -0.09 44.04
C ALA A 61 21.77 0.88 43.01
N GLU A 62 20.80 1.71 43.42
CA GLU A 62 20.16 2.68 42.52
C GLU A 62 21.08 3.89 42.30
N SER A 63 21.49 4.12 41.05
CA SER A 63 22.14 5.38 40.65
C SER A 63 21.17 6.22 39.83
N LYS A 64 20.71 7.34 40.40
CA LYS A 64 19.90 8.34 39.69
C LYS A 64 20.78 9.07 38.68
N THR A 65 20.59 8.82 37.39
CA THR A 65 21.25 9.58 36.32
C THR A 65 20.47 10.84 35.97
N ASP A 66 21.00 11.98 36.41
CA ASP A 66 20.49 13.33 36.13
C ASP A 66 20.56 13.68 34.63
N GLN A 67 19.41 13.67 33.94
CA GLN A 67 19.29 14.08 32.54
C GLN A 67 19.08 15.61 32.40
N SER A 68 19.99 16.44 32.92
CA SER A 68 19.84 17.91 32.83
C SER A 68 21.12 18.72 32.51
N LYS A 69 22.09 18.14 31.78
CA LYS A 69 23.30 18.88 31.32
C LYS A 69 23.56 18.79 29.81
N PRO A 70 23.80 19.92 29.12
CA PRO A 70 24.21 19.90 27.72
C PRO A 70 25.64 19.36 27.58
N ALA A 71 25.93 18.70 26.46
CA ALA A 71 27.27 18.22 26.15
C ALA A 71 28.27 19.39 26.08
N ARG A 72 29.46 19.20 26.69
CA ARG A 72 30.57 20.16 26.54
C ARG A 72 31.04 20.20 25.07
N PRO A 73 31.37 21.38 24.51
CA PRO A 73 31.99 21.47 23.20
C PRO A 73 33.37 20.80 23.21
N ALA A 74 33.75 20.18 22.10
CA ALA A 74 35.09 19.62 21.92
C ALA A 74 36.16 20.73 21.96
N PRO A 75 37.36 20.47 22.51
CA PRO A 75 38.44 21.45 22.51
C PRO A 75 38.94 21.71 21.08
N LYS A 76 39.21 22.98 20.74
CA LYS A 76 39.59 23.44 19.39
C LYS A 76 40.79 22.67 18.79
N SER A 77 41.72 22.22 19.64
CA SER A 77 42.88 21.41 19.25
C SER A 77 42.53 20.10 18.54
N GLY A 78 41.36 19.51 18.81
CA GLY A 78 40.89 18.31 18.12
C GLY A 78 40.64 18.53 16.63
N VAL A 79 40.00 19.66 16.27
CA VAL A 79 39.69 19.98 14.88
C VAL A 79 40.96 20.33 14.09
N GLU A 80 41.92 21.04 14.69
CA GLU A 80 43.21 21.33 14.05
C GLU A 80 44.04 20.08 13.76
N SER A 81 43.95 19.07 14.63
CA SER A 81 44.55 17.75 14.39
C SER A 81 43.81 17.00 13.27
N ALA A 82 42.48 17.02 13.29
CA ALA A 82 41.64 16.41 12.25
C ALA A 82 41.91 17.02 10.86
N VAL A 83 42.07 18.35 10.72
CA VAL A 83 42.46 19.00 9.45
C VAL A 83 43.79 18.43 8.92
N LYS A 84 44.82 18.33 9.76
CA LYS A 84 46.13 17.80 9.36
C LYS A 84 46.07 16.34 8.93
N GLN A 85 45.23 15.54 9.58
CA GLN A 85 45.07 14.10 9.28
C GLN A 85 44.16 13.87 8.05
N PHE A 86 42.99 14.52 8.01
CA PHE A 86 41.94 14.25 7.04
C PHE A 86 42.19 14.90 5.68
N GLU A 87 42.90 16.04 5.62
CA GLU A 87 43.26 16.73 4.38
C GLU A 87 44.70 16.41 3.92
N SER A 88 45.33 15.39 4.52
CA SER A 88 46.67 14.94 4.12
C SER A 88 46.70 14.44 2.68
N LYS A 89 47.70 14.92 1.91
CA LYS A 89 48.00 14.47 0.53
C LYS A 89 48.36 12.98 0.43
N THR A 90 48.49 12.26 1.55
CA THR A 90 48.73 10.81 1.59
C THR A 90 47.44 9.96 1.67
N ARG A 91 46.25 10.57 1.78
CA ARG A 91 44.97 9.84 1.72
C ARG A 91 44.53 9.61 0.28
N ASP A 92 44.03 8.41 -0.01
CA ASP A 92 43.51 8.04 -1.33
C ASP A 92 42.41 9.01 -1.80
N VAL A 93 41.47 9.40 -0.92
CA VAL A 93 40.40 10.37 -1.23
C VAL A 93 40.88 11.78 -1.59
N VAL A 94 42.03 12.21 -1.07
CA VAL A 94 42.66 13.49 -1.44
C VAL A 94 43.39 13.35 -2.78
N GLN A 95 44.05 12.21 -3.01
CA GLN A 95 44.72 11.88 -4.27
C GLN A 95 43.76 11.49 -5.42
N ARG A 96 42.47 11.31 -5.13
CA ARG A 96 41.40 10.98 -6.08
C ARG A 96 40.23 11.97 -6.02
N GLN A 97 40.42 13.14 -5.42
CA GLN A 97 39.37 14.15 -5.25
C GLN A 97 38.61 14.46 -6.55
N ASP A 98 39.30 14.55 -7.68
CA ASP A 98 38.72 14.92 -8.98
C ASP A 98 37.90 13.76 -9.58
N GLU A 99 38.32 12.52 -9.34
CA GLU A 99 37.58 11.31 -9.73
C GLU A 99 36.28 11.17 -8.92
N ILE A 100 36.35 11.46 -7.62
CA ILE A 100 35.22 11.45 -6.69
C ILE A 100 34.22 12.58 -7.04
N LEU A 101 34.71 13.80 -7.28
CA LEU A 101 33.88 14.94 -7.70
C LEU A 101 33.25 14.75 -9.09
N ALA A 102 33.93 14.05 -10.01
CA ALA A 102 33.35 13.63 -11.27
C ALA A 102 32.22 12.62 -11.07
N ALA A 103 32.37 11.68 -10.12
CA ALA A 103 31.36 10.68 -9.76
C ALA A 103 30.04 11.32 -9.29
N CYS A 104 30.12 12.46 -8.61
CA CYS A 104 29.00 13.27 -8.13
C CYS A 104 28.22 14.01 -9.24
N GLU A 105 28.79 14.13 -10.45
CA GLU A 105 28.16 14.76 -11.62
C GLU A 105 27.51 16.14 -11.30
N LEU A 106 28.27 16.99 -10.62
CA LEU A 106 27.81 18.28 -10.10
C LEU A 106 27.54 19.30 -11.22
N ARG A 107 26.43 20.03 -11.11
CA ARG A 107 26.00 21.09 -12.04
C ARG A 107 25.73 22.39 -11.29
N PRO A 108 25.89 23.57 -11.94
CA PRO A 108 25.45 24.83 -11.37
C PRO A 108 23.97 24.79 -10.97
N GLY A 109 23.63 25.39 -9.82
CA GLY A 109 22.26 25.43 -9.30
C GLY A 109 21.81 24.21 -8.47
N MET A 110 22.63 23.15 -8.36
CA MET A 110 22.26 21.97 -7.55
C MET A 110 22.32 22.23 -6.04
N ASN A 111 21.37 21.65 -5.32
CA ASN A 111 21.41 21.49 -3.87
C ASN A 111 22.06 20.15 -3.50
N VAL A 112 23.09 20.18 -2.65
CA VAL A 112 23.89 19.00 -2.30
C VAL A 112 24.05 18.92 -0.78
N ALA A 113 23.99 17.73 -0.19
CA ALA A 113 24.43 17.52 1.21
C ALA A 113 25.78 16.79 1.27
N ASP A 114 26.67 17.27 2.14
CA ASP A 114 27.89 16.58 2.57
C ASP A 114 27.61 15.99 3.96
N VAL A 115 27.35 14.68 4.05
CA VAL A 115 26.90 14.02 5.29
C VAL A 115 28.07 13.28 5.92
N GLY A 116 28.50 13.77 7.09
CA GLY A 116 29.83 13.49 7.63
C GLY A 116 30.87 14.52 7.21
N ALA A 117 30.46 15.79 7.07
CA ALA A 117 31.28 16.83 6.44
C ALA A 117 32.66 17.02 7.11
N GLY A 118 32.80 16.79 8.41
CA GLY A 118 34.08 16.78 9.13
C GLY A 118 34.83 18.10 8.99
N THR A 119 36.01 18.09 8.35
CA THR A 119 36.76 19.33 8.11
C THR A 119 36.19 20.19 6.98
N GLY A 120 35.20 19.68 6.23
CA GLY A 120 34.57 20.36 5.09
C GLY A 120 35.41 20.36 3.82
N PHE A 121 36.36 19.43 3.68
CA PHE A 121 37.21 19.31 2.48
C PHE A 121 36.36 19.22 1.20
N PHE A 122 35.46 18.23 1.13
CA PHE A 122 34.57 18.07 -0.02
C PHE A 122 33.49 19.15 -0.07
N THR A 123 32.88 19.56 1.04
CA THR A 123 31.96 20.72 1.14
C THR A 123 32.48 21.92 0.34
N ARG A 124 33.73 22.34 0.56
CA ARG A 124 34.33 23.51 -0.11
C ARG A 124 34.55 23.30 -1.60
N LEU A 125 34.87 22.09 -2.03
CA LEU A 125 35.05 21.73 -3.45
C LEU A 125 33.70 21.68 -4.18
N MET A 126 32.69 21.09 -3.55
CA MET A 126 31.32 21.03 -4.07
C MET A 126 30.68 22.41 -4.17
N ALA A 127 30.88 23.27 -3.15
CA ALA A 127 30.33 24.64 -3.11
C ALA A 127 30.75 25.50 -4.31
N ARG A 128 32.04 25.41 -4.69
CA ARG A 128 32.56 26.07 -5.90
C ARG A 128 31.96 25.50 -7.19
N ARG A 129 31.63 24.21 -7.21
CA ARG A 129 31.21 23.47 -8.41
C ARG A 129 29.70 23.54 -8.70
N VAL A 130 28.87 23.82 -7.68
CA VAL A 130 27.44 24.16 -7.85
C VAL A 130 27.18 25.68 -8.01
N GLY A 131 28.19 26.51 -7.75
CA GLY A 131 28.13 27.96 -7.98
C GLY A 131 27.12 28.70 -7.08
N PRO A 132 26.97 30.03 -7.25
CA PRO A 132 26.21 30.87 -6.32
C PRO A 132 24.69 30.62 -6.32
N MET A 133 24.17 29.87 -7.30
CA MET A 133 22.75 29.49 -7.37
C MET A 133 22.45 28.13 -6.74
N GLY A 134 23.47 27.28 -6.54
CA GLY A 134 23.33 25.99 -5.84
C GLY A 134 23.77 26.11 -4.38
N LYS A 135 23.25 25.26 -3.50
CA LYS A 135 23.54 25.26 -2.06
C LYS A 135 24.24 23.97 -1.63
N VAL A 136 25.20 24.07 -0.71
CA VAL A 136 25.81 22.89 -0.08
C VAL A 136 25.48 22.87 1.41
N PHE A 137 24.74 21.85 1.84
CA PHE A 137 24.42 21.58 3.23
C PHE A 137 25.53 20.72 3.84
N ALA A 138 26.38 21.31 4.68
CA ALA A 138 27.37 20.57 5.46
C ALA A 138 26.66 19.98 6.69
N VAL A 139 26.48 18.66 6.71
CA VAL A 139 25.77 17.92 7.77
C VAL A 139 26.78 17.15 8.61
N ASP A 140 26.78 17.42 9.91
CA ASP A 140 27.64 16.73 10.88
C ASP A 140 26.94 16.63 12.25
N VAL A 141 27.30 15.66 13.06
CA VAL A 141 26.81 15.52 14.45
C VAL A 141 27.66 16.34 15.44
N ASN A 142 28.89 16.69 15.07
CA ASN A 142 29.82 17.47 15.86
C ASN A 142 29.78 18.95 15.48
N ARG A 143 29.19 19.77 16.36
CA ARG A 143 29.11 21.22 16.22
C ARG A 143 30.47 21.91 15.97
N ALA A 144 31.57 21.40 16.53
CA ALA A 144 32.89 22.01 16.36
C ALA A 144 33.40 21.92 14.91
N TYR A 145 33.02 20.86 14.17
CA TYR A 145 33.28 20.75 12.75
C TYR A 145 32.45 21.76 11.95
N LEU A 146 31.15 21.87 12.23
CA LEU A 146 30.26 22.85 11.58
C LEU A 146 30.70 24.31 11.79
N GLU A 147 31.19 24.64 12.98
CA GLU A 147 31.76 25.97 13.29
C GLU A 147 33.05 26.24 12.47
N HIS A 148 33.94 25.24 12.36
CA HIS A 148 35.14 25.32 11.53
C HIS A 148 34.81 25.48 10.04
N ILE A 149 33.90 24.66 9.49
CA ILE A 149 33.43 24.76 8.10
C ILE A 149 32.86 26.16 7.84
N THR A 150 32.00 26.66 8.72
CA THR A 150 31.40 28.00 8.60
C THR A 150 32.47 29.10 8.57
N ALA A 151 33.48 29.02 9.43
CA ALA A 151 34.58 29.99 9.45
C ALA A 151 35.44 29.91 8.17
N THR A 152 35.80 28.72 7.72
CA THR A 152 36.65 28.51 6.53
C THR A 152 35.92 28.87 5.23
N CYS A 153 34.63 28.58 5.11
CA CYS A 153 33.83 28.98 3.95
C CYS A 153 33.69 30.51 3.85
N ARG A 154 33.47 31.22 4.97
CA ARG A 154 33.49 32.69 5.01
C ARG A 154 34.84 33.28 4.60
N GLN A 155 35.95 32.73 5.09
CA GLN A 155 37.29 33.16 4.67
C GLN A 155 37.53 32.96 3.16
N GLN A 156 36.91 31.94 2.55
CA GLN A 156 37.02 31.62 1.13
C GLN A 156 35.90 32.24 0.26
N LYS A 157 35.02 33.07 0.83
CA LYS A 157 33.86 33.68 0.15
C LYS A 157 32.93 32.64 -0.52
N LEU A 158 32.67 31.56 0.21
CA LEU A 158 31.74 30.49 -0.17
C LEU A 158 30.42 30.69 0.58
N ASP A 159 29.67 31.72 0.19
CA ASP A 159 28.44 32.16 0.86
C ASP A 159 27.24 31.20 0.62
N ASN A 160 27.42 30.18 -0.23
CA ASN A 160 26.42 29.17 -0.57
C ASN A 160 26.51 27.88 0.28
N VAL A 161 27.23 27.90 1.41
CA VAL A 161 27.36 26.77 2.33
C VAL A 161 26.51 26.98 3.59
N LEU A 162 25.66 26.00 3.91
CA LEU A 162 24.78 25.98 5.07
C LEU A 162 25.18 24.86 6.03
N ALA A 163 25.52 25.20 7.27
CA ALA A 163 25.81 24.21 8.30
C ALA A 163 24.53 23.65 8.93
N VAL A 164 24.40 22.32 9.01
CA VAL A 164 23.24 21.61 9.56
C VAL A 164 23.72 20.63 10.64
N LEU A 165 23.24 20.81 11.87
CA LEU A 165 23.53 19.89 12.97
C LEU A 165 22.59 18.67 12.87
N GLY A 166 23.16 17.53 12.51
CA GLY A 166 22.47 16.24 12.47
C GLY A 166 22.41 15.56 13.84
N THR A 167 21.93 14.33 13.85
CA THR A 167 22.01 13.36 14.96
C THR A 167 22.50 12.01 14.42
N GLN A 168 22.73 11.02 15.29
CA GLN A 168 23.07 9.66 14.84
C GLN A 168 21.94 9.01 13.99
N GLU A 169 20.70 9.48 14.12
CA GLU A 169 19.54 8.97 13.38
C GLU A 169 19.09 9.86 12.21
N THR A 170 19.42 11.16 12.22
CA THR A 170 18.81 12.15 11.31
C THR A 170 19.81 13.14 10.72
N THR A 171 19.65 13.45 9.43
CA THR A 171 20.38 14.54 8.76
C THR A 171 19.86 15.93 9.10
N ASN A 172 18.62 16.01 9.63
CA ASN A 172 17.87 17.24 9.89
C ASN A 172 17.69 18.16 8.65
N LEU A 173 17.87 17.60 7.43
CA LEU A 173 17.55 18.27 6.18
C LEU A 173 16.03 18.30 5.94
N PRO A 174 15.47 19.34 5.29
CA PRO A 174 14.08 19.32 4.85
C PRO A 174 13.84 18.22 3.81
N ARG A 175 12.62 17.69 3.75
CA ARG A 175 12.25 16.66 2.75
C ARG A 175 12.36 17.22 1.33
N GLN A 176 12.82 16.40 0.38
CA GLN A 176 12.98 16.75 -1.03
C GLN A 176 13.75 18.07 -1.30
N SER A 177 14.75 18.37 -0.46
CA SER A 177 15.53 19.62 -0.54
C SER A 177 16.82 19.52 -1.36
N VAL A 178 17.37 18.32 -1.52
CA VAL A 178 18.68 18.08 -2.18
C VAL A 178 18.58 17.14 -3.39
N ASP A 179 19.41 17.41 -4.39
CA ASP A 179 19.54 16.63 -5.64
C ASP A 179 20.61 15.52 -5.50
N LEU A 180 21.55 15.69 -4.57
CA LEU A 180 22.64 14.75 -4.27
C LEU A 180 22.93 14.75 -2.76
N VAL A 181 23.19 13.56 -2.22
CA VAL A 181 23.91 13.39 -0.96
C VAL A 181 25.27 12.76 -1.23
N PHE A 182 26.29 13.27 -0.57
CA PHE A 182 27.65 12.75 -0.58
C PHE A 182 27.98 12.24 0.83
N VAL A 183 28.54 11.03 0.92
CA VAL A 183 28.99 10.42 2.18
C VAL A 183 30.40 9.89 1.95
N CYS A 184 31.38 10.42 2.67
CA CYS A 184 32.78 10.03 2.50
C CYS A 184 33.41 9.70 3.85
N ASP A 185 33.97 8.50 3.97
CA ASP A 185 34.65 7.99 5.17
C ASP A 185 33.89 8.21 6.48
N THR A 186 32.55 8.09 6.42
CA THR A 186 31.65 8.28 7.57
C THR A 186 30.54 7.24 7.67
N TYR A 187 30.21 6.48 6.61
CA TYR A 187 29.13 5.49 6.69
C TYR A 187 29.48 4.31 7.61
N HIS A 188 30.76 3.95 7.74
CA HIS A 188 31.22 3.03 8.78
C HIS A 188 31.02 3.56 10.22
N HIS A 189 30.87 4.87 10.42
CA HIS A 189 30.50 5.51 11.70
C HIS A 189 28.98 5.63 11.91
N PHE A 190 28.12 5.22 10.97
CA PHE A 190 26.67 5.25 11.18
C PHE A 190 26.27 4.20 12.24
N GLU A 191 26.01 4.66 13.46
CA GLU A 191 25.49 3.85 14.58
C GLU A 191 24.06 3.34 14.31
N HIS A 192 23.27 4.12 13.58
CA HIS A 192 21.85 3.85 13.30
C HIS A 192 21.56 3.93 11.78
N PRO A 193 22.21 3.06 10.97
CA PRO A 193 22.27 3.23 9.52
C PRO A 193 20.90 3.18 8.83
N ALA A 194 19.95 2.38 9.34
CA ALA A 194 18.60 2.34 8.79
C ALA A 194 17.87 3.69 8.95
N GLN A 195 17.99 4.33 10.12
CA GLN A 195 17.45 5.66 10.38
C GLN A 195 18.18 6.73 9.54
N SER A 196 19.52 6.73 9.53
CA SER A 196 20.30 7.71 8.77
C SER A 196 20.01 7.62 7.25
N LEU A 197 19.94 6.40 6.69
CA LEU A 197 19.62 6.18 5.28
C LEU A 197 18.16 6.54 4.95
N ALA A 198 17.20 6.30 5.85
CA ALA A 198 15.83 6.79 5.68
C ALA A 198 15.79 8.32 5.68
N SER A 199 16.54 8.99 6.58
CA SER A 199 16.64 10.45 6.61
C SER A 199 17.29 11.02 5.34
N ILE A 200 18.28 10.33 4.76
CA ILE A 200 18.89 10.66 3.46
C ILE A 200 17.89 10.47 2.31
N PHE A 201 17.14 9.36 2.30
CA PHE A 201 16.09 9.09 1.29
C PHE A 201 15.01 10.17 1.31
N GLU A 202 14.56 10.59 2.50
CA GLU A 202 13.54 11.63 2.65
C GLU A 202 14.04 13.03 2.26
N ALA A 203 15.30 13.35 2.54
CA ALA A 203 15.92 14.62 2.13
C ALA A 203 16.08 14.75 0.61
N LEU A 204 16.28 13.65 -0.11
CA LEU A 204 16.47 13.63 -1.55
C LEU A 204 15.19 13.90 -2.35
N ARG A 205 15.33 14.69 -3.41
CA ARG A 205 14.31 14.89 -4.46
C ARG A 205 14.06 13.61 -5.29
N PRO A 206 12.95 13.50 -6.02
CA PRO A 206 12.77 12.47 -7.05
C PRO A 206 13.95 12.48 -8.05
N GLY A 207 14.48 11.31 -8.41
CA GLY A 207 15.71 11.19 -9.21
C GLY A 207 17.00 11.63 -8.50
N GLY A 208 16.92 12.03 -7.23
CA GLY A 208 18.06 12.39 -6.39
C GLY A 208 18.98 11.20 -6.11
N ARG A 209 20.27 11.47 -5.86
CA ARG A 209 21.33 10.45 -5.84
C ARG A 209 22.11 10.41 -4.53
N VAL A 210 22.79 9.31 -4.26
CA VAL A 210 23.85 9.24 -3.24
C VAL A 210 25.16 8.80 -3.87
N VAL A 211 26.26 9.46 -3.52
CA VAL A 211 27.62 8.94 -3.76
C VAL A 211 28.22 8.60 -2.39
N LEU A 212 28.49 7.31 -2.20
CA LEU A 212 29.16 6.76 -1.04
C LEU A 212 30.63 6.49 -1.39
N VAL A 213 31.56 6.96 -0.57
CA VAL A 213 32.97 6.56 -0.56
C VAL A 213 33.32 6.04 0.83
N ASP A 214 33.74 4.79 0.95
CA ASP A 214 34.10 4.19 2.23
C ASP A 214 35.11 3.04 2.07
N PHE A 215 35.66 2.56 3.17
CA PHE A 215 36.70 1.51 3.25
C PHE A 215 36.13 0.10 3.05
N TYR A 216 36.93 -0.75 2.40
CA TYR A 216 36.73 -2.20 2.46
C TYR A 216 37.03 -2.73 3.88
N LYS A 217 36.24 -3.71 4.34
CA LYS A 217 36.41 -4.34 5.66
C LYS A 217 37.55 -5.35 5.69
N ARG A 218 38.79 -4.89 5.46
CA ARG A 218 39.98 -5.72 5.22
C ARG A 218 41.20 -5.22 6.00
N GLY A 219 42.10 -6.15 6.36
CA GLY A 219 43.33 -5.85 7.10
C GLY A 219 43.05 -5.07 8.40
N ASN A 220 43.90 -4.10 8.71
CA ASN A 220 43.79 -3.28 9.93
C ASN A 220 42.51 -2.44 10.03
N MET A 221 41.72 -2.31 8.96
CA MET A 221 40.42 -1.62 9.00
C MET A 221 39.25 -2.55 9.40
N ALA A 222 39.44 -3.87 9.43
CA ALA A 222 38.36 -4.84 9.60
C ALA A 222 37.61 -4.75 10.95
N SER A 223 38.26 -4.21 12.00
CA SER A 223 37.67 -3.95 13.31
C SER A 223 37.02 -2.57 13.43
N HIS A 224 37.29 -1.65 12.49
CA HIS A 224 36.75 -0.29 12.49
C HIS A 224 35.58 -0.12 11.51
N VAL A 225 35.62 -0.85 10.39
CA VAL A 225 34.59 -0.82 9.35
C VAL A 225 33.42 -1.72 9.75
N ARG A 226 32.25 -1.12 10.03
CA ARG A 226 31.03 -1.84 10.43
C ARG A 226 30.59 -2.87 9.36
N ALA A 227 30.46 -2.43 8.12
CA ALA A 227 29.89 -3.19 7.00
C ALA A 227 30.85 -3.16 5.79
N ASP A 228 31.06 -4.29 5.12
CA ASP A 228 31.81 -4.31 3.85
C ASP A 228 30.91 -3.87 2.67
N LYS A 229 31.53 -3.59 1.52
CA LYS A 229 30.88 -3.10 0.28
C LYS A 229 29.53 -3.77 -0.05
N ASP A 230 29.44 -5.09 -0.03
CA ASP A 230 28.20 -5.81 -0.36
C ASP A 230 27.09 -5.65 0.70
N GLN A 231 27.46 -5.59 1.99
CA GLN A 231 26.51 -5.27 3.07
C GLN A 231 26.01 -3.82 2.96
N ALA A 232 26.90 -2.88 2.61
CA ALA A 232 26.50 -1.49 2.37
C ALA A 232 25.48 -1.36 1.25
N VAL A 233 25.71 -2.04 0.11
CA VAL A 233 24.75 -2.10 -1.00
C VAL A 233 23.40 -2.69 -0.55
N ALA A 234 23.39 -3.73 0.28
CA ALA A 234 22.15 -4.32 0.81
C ALA A 234 21.37 -3.36 1.74
N GLU A 235 22.05 -2.66 2.65
CA GLU A 235 21.43 -1.68 3.55
C GLU A 235 20.83 -0.49 2.75
N PHE A 236 21.54 0.01 1.74
CA PHE A 236 21.01 1.02 0.81
C PHE A 236 19.79 0.49 0.01
N ALA A 237 19.84 -0.73 -0.50
CA ALA A 237 18.73 -1.33 -1.26
C ALA A 237 17.45 -1.49 -0.43
N ALA A 238 17.58 -1.84 0.86
CA ALA A 238 16.49 -1.93 1.83
C ALA A 238 15.90 -0.55 2.22
N ALA A 239 16.75 0.48 2.29
CA ALA A 239 16.36 1.87 2.50
C ALA A 239 15.66 2.53 1.29
N GLY A 240 15.57 1.82 0.15
CA GLY A 240 14.86 2.28 -1.05
C GLY A 240 15.77 2.83 -2.15
N PHE A 241 17.08 2.61 -2.10
CA PHE A 241 17.98 2.99 -3.19
C PHE A 241 18.11 1.91 -4.26
N ASN A 242 18.48 2.32 -5.47
CA ASN A 242 18.97 1.46 -6.53
C ASN A 242 20.47 1.71 -6.72
N LEU A 243 21.27 0.65 -6.81
CA LEU A 243 22.69 0.76 -7.17
C LEU A 243 22.82 1.04 -8.67
N ARG A 244 23.65 2.03 -9.05
CA ARG A 244 24.05 2.30 -10.43
C ARG A 244 25.38 1.62 -10.78
N ASP A 245 26.40 1.83 -9.95
CA ASP A 245 27.75 1.28 -10.15
C ASP A 245 28.57 1.27 -8.85
N VAL A 246 29.62 0.43 -8.81
CA VAL A 246 30.68 0.45 -7.79
C VAL A 246 32.03 0.36 -8.48
N ARG A 247 33.03 1.09 -7.97
CA ARG A 247 34.44 1.03 -8.40
C ARG A 247 35.39 1.23 -7.23
N ASP A 248 36.64 0.82 -7.38
CA ASP A 248 37.67 1.03 -6.35
C ASP A 248 38.18 2.49 -6.35
N VAL A 249 38.51 3.00 -5.16
CA VAL A 249 39.18 4.30 -4.95
C VAL A 249 40.48 4.05 -4.20
N GLY A 250 41.59 4.10 -4.93
CA GLY A 250 42.89 3.69 -4.40
C GLY A 250 42.91 2.20 -4.02
N ALA A 251 43.71 1.84 -3.02
CA ALA A 251 43.94 0.42 -2.66
C ALA A 251 43.05 -0.10 -1.52
N ARG A 252 42.20 0.74 -0.93
CA ARG A 252 41.53 0.47 0.37
C ARG A 252 40.06 0.85 0.44
N GLN A 253 39.57 1.63 -0.51
CA GLN A 253 38.23 2.21 -0.49
C GLN A 253 37.48 1.85 -1.77
N TYR A 254 36.16 1.93 -1.72
CA TYR A 254 35.27 1.84 -2.88
C TYR A 254 34.44 3.11 -2.97
N LEU A 255 33.98 3.42 -4.19
CA LEU A 255 32.95 4.40 -4.47
C LEU A 255 31.74 3.66 -5.04
N ALA A 256 30.60 3.77 -4.36
CA ALA A 256 29.32 3.24 -4.80
C ALA A 256 28.34 4.38 -5.12
N ARG A 257 27.69 4.31 -6.28
CA ARG A 257 26.72 5.32 -6.73
C ARG A 257 25.31 4.77 -6.70
N PHE A 258 24.43 5.50 -6.03
CA PHE A 258 23.04 5.12 -5.80
C PHE A 258 22.07 6.18 -6.31
N GLU A 259 20.86 5.76 -6.61
CA GLU A 259 19.73 6.60 -7.00
C GLU A 259 18.52 6.29 -6.13
N LYS A 260 17.79 7.33 -5.73
CA LYS A 260 16.51 7.20 -5.02
C LYS A 260 15.52 6.48 -5.94
N ARG A 261 15.06 5.28 -5.55
CA ARG A 261 14.10 4.50 -6.35
C ARG A 261 12.83 5.32 -6.55
N ALA A 262 12.46 5.55 -7.81
CA ALA A 262 11.18 6.17 -8.13
C ALA A 262 10.05 5.18 -7.80
N PHE A 263 9.21 5.52 -6.83
CA PHE A 263 7.95 4.82 -6.60
C PHE A 263 6.88 5.45 -7.50
N ARG A 264 6.35 4.64 -8.42
CA ARG A 264 5.32 5.06 -9.39
C ARG A 264 4.06 4.23 -9.14
N PRO A 265 3.11 4.67 -8.30
CA PRO A 265 1.90 3.90 -8.06
C PRO A 265 1.09 3.71 -9.37
N PRO A 266 0.37 2.58 -9.55
CA PRO A 266 -0.38 2.30 -10.77
C PRO A 266 -1.62 3.20 -10.93
N ALA A 267 -2.21 3.62 -9.82
CA ALA A 267 -3.17 4.72 -9.71
C ALA A 267 -3.05 5.32 -8.31
N VAL A 268 -3.35 6.62 -8.17
CA VAL A 268 -3.28 7.33 -6.88
C VAL A 268 -4.68 7.45 -6.27
N PRO A 269 -4.91 7.00 -5.02
CA PRO A 269 -6.19 7.18 -4.35
C PRO A 269 -6.41 8.67 -4.03
N LEU A 270 -7.51 9.27 -4.50
CA LEU A 270 -7.85 10.67 -4.21
C LEU A 270 -8.95 10.74 -3.15
N VAL A 271 -10.07 10.07 -3.40
CA VAL A 271 -11.27 10.05 -2.53
C VAL A 271 -11.70 8.61 -2.42
N VAL A 272 -11.36 7.90 -1.34
CA VAL A 272 -11.60 6.45 -1.25
C VAL A 272 -12.15 6.10 0.13
N HIS A 273 -13.42 5.68 0.16
CA HIS A 273 -14.16 5.32 1.38
C HIS A 273 -14.87 3.97 1.27
N ASP A 274 -15.46 3.68 0.11
CA ASP A 274 -16.24 2.46 -0.15
C ASP A 274 -16.36 2.17 -1.66
N PRO A 275 -16.93 1.02 -2.10
CA PRO A 275 -16.97 0.64 -3.52
C PRO A 275 -17.79 1.55 -4.46
N TYR A 276 -18.41 2.62 -3.97
CA TYR A 276 -19.04 3.65 -4.77
C TYR A 276 -18.34 5.02 -4.63
N PHE A 277 -17.97 5.42 -3.42
CA PHE A 277 -17.24 6.68 -3.18
C PHE A 277 -15.72 6.42 -3.22
N SER A 278 -15.23 6.07 -4.42
CA SER A 278 -13.86 5.64 -4.69
C SER A 278 -13.35 6.18 -6.04
N ILE A 279 -12.62 7.30 -5.97
CA ILE A 279 -12.09 8.13 -7.07
C ILE A 279 -10.56 8.20 -6.99
N TRP A 280 -9.92 8.08 -8.16
CA TRP A 280 -8.48 7.85 -8.33
C TRP A 280 -7.93 8.69 -9.48
N SER A 281 -6.64 9.07 -9.39
CA SER A 281 -5.88 9.49 -10.57
C SER A 281 -5.31 8.26 -11.27
N PHE A 282 -5.59 8.12 -12.57
CA PHE A 282 -5.04 7.08 -13.44
C PHE A 282 -3.82 7.59 -14.24
N THR A 283 -3.19 8.68 -13.81
CA THR A 283 -2.03 9.29 -14.51
C THR A 283 -0.85 9.44 -13.56
N ASP A 284 0.33 9.71 -14.12
CA ASP A 284 1.53 10.05 -13.33
C ASP A 284 1.54 11.55 -12.95
N GLU A 285 0.94 12.39 -13.80
CA GLU A 285 0.65 13.80 -13.54
C GLU A 285 -0.84 14.03 -13.30
N LEU A 286 -1.22 14.69 -12.20
CA LEU A 286 -2.63 14.90 -11.81
C LEU A 286 -3.43 15.80 -12.80
N ALA A 287 -2.72 16.56 -13.63
CA ALA A 287 -3.29 17.44 -14.66
C ALA A 287 -3.29 16.84 -16.08
N ALA A 288 -2.95 15.55 -16.27
CA ALA A 288 -2.88 14.92 -17.60
C ALA A 288 -4.23 14.35 -18.10
N ASP A 289 -5.11 13.89 -17.21
CA ASP A 289 -6.43 13.30 -17.52
C ASP A 289 -7.43 13.63 -16.40
N TRP A 290 -8.71 13.30 -16.61
CA TRP A 290 -9.71 13.33 -15.56
C TRP A 290 -9.51 12.20 -14.54
N PRO A 291 -9.66 12.48 -13.23
CA PRO A 291 -9.87 11.44 -12.23
C PRO A 291 -11.06 10.54 -12.55
N ARG A 292 -10.97 9.29 -12.10
CA ARG A 292 -11.86 8.19 -12.47
C ARG A 292 -12.34 7.44 -11.24
N HIS A 293 -13.56 6.92 -11.30
CA HIS A 293 -13.99 5.85 -10.42
C HIS A 293 -13.06 4.64 -10.60
N TRP A 294 -12.93 3.75 -9.61
CA TRP A 294 -12.04 2.58 -9.71
C TRP A 294 -12.33 1.67 -10.92
N THR A 295 -13.55 1.68 -11.45
CA THR A 295 -13.96 0.99 -12.70
C THR A 295 -13.32 1.58 -13.97
N GLY A 296 -12.79 2.81 -13.92
CA GLY A 296 -12.25 3.58 -15.05
C GLY A 296 -13.23 4.62 -15.63
N THR A 297 -14.48 4.63 -15.16
CA THR A 297 -15.50 5.63 -15.51
C THR A 297 -15.04 7.03 -15.06
N PRO A 298 -15.09 8.08 -15.90
CA PRO A 298 -14.74 9.44 -15.48
C PRO A 298 -15.57 9.92 -14.29
N HIS A 299 -14.91 10.32 -13.22
CA HIS A 299 -15.50 11.03 -12.08
C HIS A 299 -14.74 12.36 -12.00
N GLY A 300 -15.09 13.28 -12.90
CA GLY A 300 -14.30 14.49 -13.15
C GLY A 300 -14.14 15.37 -11.90
N LEU A 301 -12.90 15.51 -11.44
CA LEU A 301 -12.47 16.54 -10.49
C LEU A 301 -11.53 17.51 -11.22
N SER A 302 -11.61 18.80 -10.88
CA SER A 302 -10.76 19.87 -11.43
C SER A 302 -10.18 20.72 -10.31
N SER A 303 -8.96 21.22 -10.48
CA SER A 303 -8.42 22.30 -9.66
C SER A 303 -7.45 23.17 -10.45
N MET A 304 -7.50 24.48 -10.19
CA MET A 304 -6.63 25.48 -10.80
C MET A 304 -6.13 26.46 -9.73
N ILE A 305 -4.99 27.09 -10.01
CA ILE A 305 -4.47 28.24 -9.28
C ILE A 305 -4.32 29.42 -10.24
N ARG A 306 -4.50 30.64 -9.74
CA ARG A 306 -4.23 31.88 -10.46
C ARG A 306 -3.28 32.72 -9.62
N VAL A 307 -2.10 33.01 -10.18
CA VAL A 307 -0.97 33.72 -9.57
C VAL A 307 -0.68 34.95 -10.42
N ASP A 308 -0.68 36.14 -9.83
CA ASP A 308 -0.37 37.42 -10.50
C ASP A 308 -1.11 37.64 -11.83
N GLY A 309 -2.35 37.14 -11.92
CA GLY A 309 -3.18 37.24 -13.13
C GLY A 309 -2.93 36.18 -14.22
N ARG A 310 -2.07 35.18 -14.00
CA ARG A 310 -1.90 34.01 -14.88
C ARG A 310 -2.46 32.74 -14.21
N THR A 311 -3.16 31.90 -14.96
CA THR A 311 -3.87 30.71 -14.45
C THR A 311 -3.14 29.43 -14.88
N TYR A 312 -3.11 28.43 -13.99
CA TYR A 312 -2.52 27.10 -14.19
C TYR A 312 -3.44 26.00 -13.65
N ARG A 313 -3.40 24.80 -14.24
CA ARG A 313 -4.12 23.61 -13.77
C ARG A 313 -3.26 22.79 -12.79
N LEU A 314 -3.87 22.38 -11.69
CA LEU A 314 -3.31 21.45 -10.69
C LEU A 314 -3.90 20.03 -10.86
N MET A 315 -5.17 19.95 -11.29
CA MET A 315 -5.89 18.69 -11.45
C MET A 315 -6.90 18.75 -12.60
N GLY A 316 -7.03 17.63 -13.32
CA GLY A 316 -7.98 17.46 -14.42
C GLY A 316 -7.41 17.89 -15.77
N GLN A 317 -8.05 17.44 -16.84
CA GLN A 317 -7.57 17.58 -18.22
C GLN A 317 -7.58 19.05 -18.70
N GLU A 318 -6.99 19.27 -19.87
CA GLU A 318 -6.81 20.58 -20.51
C GLU A 318 -8.14 21.31 -20.80
N LEU A 319 -8.13 22.63 -20.61
CA LEU A 319 -9.18 23.54 -21.08
C LEU A 319 -8.53 24.76 -21.73
N HIS A 320 -8.78 24.93 -23.03
CA HIS A 320 -8.55 26.15 -23.81
C HIS A 320 -7.20 26.86 -23.54
N ASN A 321 -6.10 26.11 -23.60
CA ASN A 321 -4.71 26.57 -23.44
C ASN A 321 -4.31 27.00 -22.01
N VAL A 322 -5.06 26.64 -20.97
CA VAL A 322 -4.56 26.80 -19.58
C VAL A 322 -3.46 25.75 -19.33
N PRO A 323 -2.19 26.15 -19.09
CA PRO A 323 -1.10 25.21 -18.86
C PRO A 323 -1.32 24.39 -17.58
N ALA A 324 -0.75 23.19 -17.53
CA ALA A 324 -0.55 22.50 -16.25
C ALA A 324 0.57 23.20 -15.49
N MET A 325 0.45 23.33 -14.17
CA MET A 325 1.55 23.71 -13.30
C MET A 325 2.53 22.54 -13.20
N HIS A 326 3.83 22.78 -13.22
CA HIS A 326 4.82 21.71 -13.10
C HIS A 326 4.69 20.95 -11.76
N GLN A 327 4.38 19.65 -11.84
CA GLN A 327 4.24 18.74 -10.69
C GLN A 327 5.62 18.28 -10.21
N ALA A 328 6.16 18.94 -9.19
CA ALA A 328 7.47 18.68 -8.61
C ALA A 328 7.54 17.39 -7.78
N GLY A 329 6.42 16.92 -7.21
CA GLY A 329 6.41 15.76 -6.33
C GLY A 329 5.06 15.06 -6.14
N LEU A 330 5.13 13.80 -5.71
CA LEU A 330 4.00 12.97 -5.25
C LEU A 330 4.46 12.12 -4.06
N GLU A 331 3.70 12.15 -2.96
CA GLU A 331 3.78 11.21 -1.85
C GLU A 331 2.42 10.51 -1.67
N VAL A 332 2.43 9.18 -1.58
CA VAL A 332 1.25 8.38 -1.21
C VAL A 332 1.51 7.71 0.14
N THR A 333 0.78 8.16 1.16
CA THR A 333 0.78 7.59 2.51
C THR A 333 -0.50 6.77 2.73
N PRO A 334 -0.62 6.00 3.83
CA PRO A 334 -1.83 5.25 4.15
C PRO A 334 -3.11 6.11 4.08
N LEU A 335 -3.12 7.31 4.66
CA LEU A 335 -4.31 8.17 4.76
C LEU A 335 -4.34 9.38 3.80
N ARG A 336 -3.19 9.75 3.18
CA ARG A 336 -3.06 10.98 2.38
C ARG A 336 -2.37 10.75 1.05
N SER A 337 -2.79 11.53 0.04
CA SER A 337 -2.08 11.64 -1.24
C SER A 337 -1.71 13.11 -1.42
N ILE A 338 -0.42 13.38 -1.51
CA ILE A 338 0.15 14.73 -1.42
C ILE A 338 0.87 14.99 -2.74
N TYR A 339 0.44 16.01 -3.46
CA TYR A 339 1.09 16.49 -4.68
C TYR A 339 1.76 17.83 -4.39
N ASP A 340 2.98 18.02 -4.85
CA ASP A 340 3.74 19.27 -4.73
C ASP A 340 3.95 19.83 -6.15
N PHE A 341 3.67 21.13 -6.36
CA PHE A 341 3.78 21.83 -7.65
C PHE A 341 4.61 23.11 -7.51
N GLU A 342 5.44 23.44 -8.51
CA GLU A 342 6.33 24.61 -8.49
C GLU A 342 6.36 25.34 -9.84
N GLU A 343 5.81 26.56 -9.89
CA GLU A 343 5.90 27.48 -11.05
C GLU A 343 5.57 28.92 -10.59
N ALA A 344 5.88 29.92 -11.42
CA ALA A 344 5.44 31.32 -11.23
C ALA A 344 5.85 32.00 -9.90
N GLY A 345 6.92 31.54 -9.24
CA GLY A 345 7.40 32.09 -7.96
C GLY A 345 6.69 31.52 -6.73
N VAL A 346 5.77 30.56 -6.90
CA VAL A 346 5.09 29.89 -5.79
C VAL A 346 5.27 28.38 -5.81
N HIS A 347 5.23 27.79 -4.61
CA HIS A 347 5.04 26.36 -4.39
C HIS A 347 3.59 26.12 -3.93
N VAL A 348 2.95 25.07 -4.46
CA VAL A 348 1.60 24.64 -4.06
C VAL A 348 1.65 23.18 -3.63
N ARG A 349 1.30 22.91 -2.38
CA ARG A 349 0.98 21.55 -1.92
C ARG A 349 -0.51 21.31 -1.98
N LEU A 350 -0.92 20.23 -2.65
CA LEU A 350 -2.29 19.76 -2.76
C LEU A 350 -2.42 18.40 -2.05
N THR A 351 -3.06 18.39 -0.88
CA THR A 351 -3.26 17.18 -0.06
C THR A 351 -4.71 16.70 -0.12
N PHE A 352 -4.90 15.48 -0.61
CA PHE A 352 -6.11 14.69 -0.40
C PHE A 352 -5.96 13.88 0.89
N ALA A 353 -6.88 14.02 1.83
CA ALA A 353 -6.86 13.31 3.11
C ALA A 353 -8.19 12.58 3.37
N SER A 354 -8.14 11.25 3.44
CA SER A 354 -9.29 10.42 3.84
C SER A 354 -8.94 9.76 5.18
N PRO A 355 -9.32 10.35 6.34
CA PRO A 355 -8.82 9.95 7.66
C PRO A 355 -9.54 8.70 8.19
N LEU A 356 -9.40 7.59 7.47
CA LEU A 356 -9.86 6.24 7.83
C LEU A 356 -8.96 5.65 8.94
N LEU A 357 -8.94 6.31 10.09
CA LEU A 357 -8.22 5.90 11.30
C LEU A 357 -8.91 4.65 11.86
N PRO A 358 -8.25 3.47 11.80
CA PRO A 358 -8.93 2.18 11.88
C PRO A 358 -9.39 1.86 13.31
N GLU A 359 -8.84 2.53 14.32
CA GLU A 359 -9.32 2.45 15.70
C GLU A 359 -10.75 3.01 15.87
N ASP A 360 -11.16 3.98 15.04
CA ASP A 360 -12.37 4.77 15.25
C ASP A 360 -13.43 4.44 14.18
N LEU A 361 -14.41 3.60 14.55
CA LEU A 361 -15.50 3.17 13.65
C LEU A 361 -16.37 4.34 13.15
N GLU A 362 -16.44 5.46 13.88
CA GLU A 362 -17.12 6.66 13.37
C GLU A 362 -16.33 7.25 12.20
N LEU A 363 -15.00 7.24 12.24
CA LEU A 363 -14.14 7.76 11.17
C LEU A 363 -14.04 6.82 9.98
N VAL A 364 -13.88 5.51 10.21
CA VAL A 364 -13.92 4.49 9.14
C VAL A 364 -15.27 4.47 8.44
N GLY A 365 -16.36 4.66 9.19
CA GLY A 365 -17.71 4.73 8.65
C GLY A 365 -18.09 6.08 8.03
N ARG A 366 -17.23 7.10 8.03
CA ARG A 366 -17.57 8.48 7.63
C ARG A 366 -17.01 8.83 6.24
N PRO A 367 -17.85 8.90 5.20
CA PRO A 367 -17.44 9.16 3.81
C PRO A 367 -17.11 10.64 3.57
N VAL A 368 -15.99 11.12 4.15
CA VAL A 368 -15.51 12.51 4.00
C VAL A 368 -14.02 12.53 3.66
N THR A 369 -13.69 13.06 2.47
CA THR A 369 -12.30 13.42 2.10
C THR A 369 -12.12 14.92 2.19
N TYR A 370 -11.02 15.36 2.79
CA TYR A 370 -10.61 16.76 2.79
C TYR A 370 -9.65 16.98 1.63
N LEU A 371 -9.84 18.07 0.88
CA LEU A 371 -8.88 18.58 -0.09
C LEU A 371 -8.30 19.87 0.45
N THR A 372 -6.99 19.92 0.61
CA THR A 372 -6.25 21.04 1.23
C THR A 372 -5.22 21.58 0.27
N TRP A 373 -5.18 22.90 0.11
CA TRP A 373 -4.10 23.62 -0.53
C TRP A 373 -3.26 24.33 0.53
N GLU A 374 -1.95 24.30 0.38
CA GLU A 374 -0.98 25.13 1.10
C GLU A 374 -0.12 25.83 0.04
N VAL A 375 -0.03 27.16 0.06
CA VAL A 375 0.67 27.96 -0.96
C VAL A 375 1.64 28.94 -0.30
N TRP A 376 2.88 29.02 -0.77
CA TRP A 376 3.88 29.99 -0.32
C TRP A 376 4.77 30.44 -1.50
N SER A 377 5.37 31.62 -1.41
CA SER A 377 6.42 32.05 -2.35
C SER A 377 7.67 31.20 -2.20
N ASN A 378 8.29 30.85 -3.32
CA ASN A 378 9.61 30.23 -3.39
C ASN A 378 10.66 31.11 -4.10
N ASP A 379 10.32 32.34 -4.51
CA ASP A 379 11.25 33.33 -5.09
C ASP A 379 11.58 34.53 -4.18
N GLY A 380 10.91 34.64 -3.01
CA GLY A 380 11.10 35.72 -2.04
C GLY A 380 10.24 36.97 -2.28
N ARG A 381 9.26 36.91 -3.17
CA ARG A 381 8.29 37.98 -3.44
C ARG A 381 6.91 37.69 -2.81
N THR A 382 6.06 38.71 -2.80
CA THR A 382 4.63 38.54 -2.50
C THR A 382 3.84 38.38 -3.81
N HIS A 383 3.00 37.37 -3.90
CA HIS A 383 2.15 37.10 -5.08
C HIS A 383 0.67 37.21 -4.75
N GLU A 384 -0.15 37.69 -5.70
CA GLU A 384 -1.60 37.68 -5.57
C GLU A 384 -2.17 36.33 -6.03
N VAL A 385 -2.74 35.56 -5.08
CA VAL A 385 -3.16 34.18 -5.30
C VAL A 385 -4.66 33.99 -5.12
N SER A 386 -5.27 33.25 -6.05
CA SER A 386 -6.58 32.63 -5.88
C SER A 386 -6.60 31.18 -6.36
N LEU A 387 -7.48 30.37 -5.78
CA LEU A 387 -7.60 28.93 -6.02
C LEU A 387 -9.00 28.58 -6.52
N TYR A 388 -9.09 27.46 -7.22
CA TYR A 388 -10.32 26.90 -7.77
C TYR A 388 -10.39 25.39 -7.58
N TYR A 389 -11.61 24.90 -7.42
CA TYR A 389 -11.98 23.48 -7.45
C TYR A 389 -13.33 23.31 -8.13
N ASP A 390 -13.52 22.19 -8.85
CA ASP A 390 -14.85 21.64 -9.08
C ASP A 390 -14.88 20.11 -9.13
N ASN A 391 -16.09 19.55 -9.03
CA ASN A 391 -16.40 18.22 -9.56
C ASN A 391 -17.56 18.29 -10.56
N SER A 392 -17.60 17.36 -11.51
CA SER A 392 -18.76 17.14 -12.38
C SER A 392 -19.89 16.39 -11.68
N ALA A 393 -21.09 16.44 -12.25
CA ALA A 393 -22.24 15.66 -11.81
C ALA A 393 -22.18 14.17 -12.20
N GLU A 394 -21.11 13.71 -12.87
CA GLU A 394 -20.90 12.28 -13.16
C GLU A 394 -20.70 11.46 -11.87
N LEU A 395 -20.23 12.10 -10.79
CA LEU A 395 -20.03 11.49 -9.47
C LEU A 395 -21.33 11.03 -8.77
N VAL A 396 -22.51 11.37 -9.29
CA VAL A 396 -23.82 11.08 -8.65
C VAL A 396 -24.76 10.26 -9.56
N VAL A 397 -24.23 9.63 -10.61
CA VAL A 397 -24.99 8.80 -11.56
C VAL A 397 -24.22 7.55 -11.96
N ASN A 398 -24.95 6.50 -12.34
CA ASN A 398 -24.32 5.29 -12.88
C ASN A 398 -23.96 5.47 -14.35
N GLN A 399 -24.82 6.12 -15.12
CA GLN A 399 -24.60 6.45 -16.52
C GLN A 399 -24.74 7.96 -16.71
N ALA A 400 -23.80 8.59 -17.41
CA ALA A 400 -23.77 10.05 -17.55
C ALA A 400 -24.99 10.65 -18.32
N ALA A 401 -25.80 9.81 -18.97
CA ALA A 401 -27.08 10.21 -19.55
C ALA A 401 -28.22 10.37 -18.51
N GLN A 402 -28.08 9.85 -17.29
CA GLN A 402 -29.07 10.03 -16.23
C GLN A 402 -29.15 11.50 -15.80
N ALA A 403 -30.37 11.97 -15.52
CA ALA A 403 -30.60 13.35 -15.15
C ALA A 403 -30.23 13.62 -13.68
N VAL A 404 -29.67 14.79 -13.43
CA VAL A 404 -29.19 15.24 -12.11
C VAL A 404 -29.89 16.50 -11.65
N CYS A 405 -30.02 16.63 -10.33
CA CYS A 405 -30.51 17.81 -9.62
C CYS A 405 -29.44 18.33 -8.66
N TRP A 406 -29.46 19.62 -8.37
CA TRP A 406 -28.55 20.26 -7.42
C TRP A 406 -29.25 21.29 -6.54
N SER A 407 -28.60 21.68 -5.45
CA SER A 407 -29.15 22.60 -4.45
C SER A 407 -28.06 23.12 -3.52
N ARG A 408 -28.39 24.15 -2.73
CA ARG A 408 -27.50 24.79 -1.76
C ARG A 408 -28.06 24.64 -0.34
N PRO A 409 -27.72 23.56 0.40
CA PRO A 409 -28.19 23.37 1.77
C PRO A 409 -27.69 24.48 2.71
N VAL A 410 -28.53 24.91 3.64
CA VAL A 410 -28.12 25.83 4.71
C VAL A 410 -27.48 25.03 5.83
N VAL A 411 -26.17 25.19 6.02
CA VAL A 411 -25.41 24.53 7.10
C VAL A 411 -24.59 25.61 7.83
N PRO A 412 -24.91 25.95 9.10
CA PRO A 412 -24.25 27.07 9.78
C PRO A 412 -22.72 26.96 9.79
N GLY A 413 -22.07 28.04 9.32
CA GLY A 413 -20.61 28.16 9.20
C GLY A 413 -19.99 27.60 7.91
N LEU A 414 -20.78 26.98 7.01
CA LEU A 414 -20.29 26.35 5.80
C LEU A 414 -21.03 26.84 4.54
N LEU A 415 -20.29 27.07 3.46
CA LEU A 415 -20.84 27.12 2.11
C LEU A 415 -20.92 25.70 1.58
N VAL A 416 -22.13 25.23 1.23
CA VAL A 416 -22.39 23.84 0.83
C VAL A 416 -23.13 23.79 -0.50
N LEU A 417 -22.60 23.01 -1.45
CA LEU A 417 -23.28 22.62 -2.68
C LEU A 417 -23.63 21.13 -2.59
N ARG A 418 -24.82 20.75 -3.05
CA ARG A 418 -25.31 19.36 -3.07
C ARG A 418 -25.76 18.96 -4.47
N MET A 419 -25.35 17.78 -4.93
CA MET A 419 -25.76 17.15 -6.18
C MET A 419 -26.34 15.75 -5.93
N GLY A 420 -27.22 15.27 -6.79
CA GLY A 420 -27.74 13.90 -6.79
C GLY A 420 -28.43 13.57 -8.11
N SER A 421 -28.67 12.29 -8.40
CA SER A 421 -29.58 11.92 -9.49
C SER A 421 -31.00 12.42 -9.21
N ALA A 422 -31.79 12.65 -10.27
CA ALA A 422 -33.19 13.01 -10.16
C ALA A 422 -34.09 11.82 -9.79
N GLU A 423 -33.71 10.60 -10.18
CA GLU A 423 -34.52 9.37 -10.04
C GLU A 423 -34.42 8.73 -8.64
N GLN A 424 -33.26 8.86 -7.97
CA GLN A 424 -32.99 8.28 -6.65
C GLN A 424 -33.42 6.78 -6.50
N PRO A 425 -32.95 5.85 -7.36
CA PRO A 425 -33.34 4.43 -7.34
C PRO A 425 -32.66 3.62 -6.23
N VAL A 426 -32.87 4.04 -4.97
CA VAL A 426 -32.22 3.52 -3.75
C VAL A 426 -32.24 1.99 -3.68
N LEU A 427 -31.06 1.37 -3.76
CA LEU A 427 -30.82 -0.07 -3.69
C LEU A 427 -31.61 -0.90 -4.73
N GLN A 428 -31.98 -0.31 -5.88
CA GLN A 428 -32.65 -1.03 -6.98
C GLN A 428 -31.66 -1.69 -7.95
N LYS A 429 -30.43 -1.16 -8.04
CA LYS A 429 -29.37 -1.65 -8.94
C LYS A 429 -28.34 -2.48 -8.15
N LYS A 430 -27.80 -3.52 -8.79
CA LYS A 430 -26.76 -4.41 -8.24
C LYS A 430 -25.81 -4.87 -9.36
N GLY A 431 -24.56 -5.14 -9.03
CA GLY A 431 -23.56 -5.63 -10.00
C GLY A 431 -22.17 -5.02 -9.84
N ASP A 432 -21.29 -5.40 -10.75
CA ASP A 432 -19.86 -5.12 -10.64
C ASP A 432 -19.43 -3.78 -11.27
N ASP A 433 -19.63 -3.58 -12.57
CA ASP A 433 -19.45 -2.25 -13.19
C ASP A 433 -20.65 -1.33 -12.90
N LEU A 434 -20.74 -0.89 -11.65
CA LEU A 434 -21.84 -0.10 -11.11
C LEU A 434 -21.28 1.02 -10.21
N ARG A 435 -21.59 2.27 -10.55
CA ARG A 435 -21.42 3.45 -9.67
C ARG A 435 -22.75 3.70 -8.95
N ILE A 436 -22.70 4.44 -7.84
CA ILE A 436 -23.90 4.86 -7.12
C ILE A 436 -24.67 5.92 -7.93
N ASP A 437 -26.00 5.82 -7.93
CA ASP A 437 -26.89 6.76 -8.60
C ASP A 437 -28.09 7.17 -7.73
N TRP A 438 -27.97 7.00 -6.41
CA TRP A 438 -28.93 7.48 -5.42
C TRP A 438 -28.17 8.12 -4.24
N GLY A 439 -28.88 8.80 -3.36
CA GLY A 439 -28.23 9.64 -2.36
C GLY A 439 -27.68 10.93 -2.97
N TYR A 440 -26.74 11.55 -2.27
CA TYR A 440 -26.24 12.88 -2.60
C TYR A 440 -24.75 13.04 -2.34
N LEU A 441 -24.06 13.67 -3.29
CA LEU A 441 -22.74 14.26 -3.08
C LEU A 441 -22.91 15.66 -2.48
N TYR A 442 -22.10 15.98 -1.49
CA TYR A 442 -21.95 17.31 -0.91
C TYR A 442 -20.50 17.77 -1.10
N VAL A 443 -20.32 19.03 -1.49
CA VAL A 443 -19.04 19.72 -1.37
C VAL A 443 -19.23 20.92 -0.46
N ALA A 444 -18.36 21.05 0.54
CA ALA A 444 -18.49 22.06 1.58
C ALA A 444 -17.15 22.68 1.96
N ALA A 445 -17.14 23.99 2.19
CA ALA A 445 -15.98 24.72 2.69
C ALA A 445 -16.38 25.74 3.78
N PRO A 446 -15.45 26.17 4.66
CA PRO A 446 -15.70 27.24 5.61
C PRO A 446 -16.25 28.51 4.94
N GLN A 447 -17.32 29.07 5.51
CA GLN A 447 -17.84 30.37 5.08
C GLN A 447 -16.91 31.47 5.59
N ALA A 448 -16.01 31.93 4.73
CA ALA A 448 -15.00 32.94 5.03
C ALA A 448 -14.96 34.02 3.92
N SER A 449 -14.35 35.17 4.23
CA SER A 449 -14.07 36.20 3.22
C SER A 449 -13.19 35.62 2.11
N GLY A 450 -13.47 35.98 0.86
CA GLY A 450 -12.80 35.42 -0.32
C GLY A 450 -13.25 34.00 -0.71
N THR A 451 -14.16 33.35 0.02
CA THR A 451 -14.73 32.06 -0.42
C THR A 451 -16.03 32.27 -1.21
N ALA A 452 -16.08 31.76 -2.44
CA ALA A 452 -17.27 31.76 -3.29
C ALA A 452 -17.56 30.35 -3.80
N ALA A 453 -18.83 30.01 -4.04
CA ALA A 453 -19.24 28.70 -4.52
C ALA A 453 -20.49 28.79 -5.41
N VAL A 454 -20.55 28.05 -6.52
CA VAL A 454 -21.65 28.06 -7.50
C VAL A 454 -21.79 26.71 -8.20
N VAL A 455 -23.01 26.33 -8.57
CA VAL A 455 -23.26 25.28 -9.58
C VAL A 455 -23.50 25.92 -10.93
N ALA A 456 -22.74 25.51 -11.94
CA ALA A 456 -22.86 26.01 -13.32
C ALA A 456 -22.48 24.89 -14.32
N ASP A 457 -22.52 25.17 -15.62
CA ASP A 457 -21.83 24.31 -16.60
C ASP A 457 -20.30 24.43 -16.47
N HIS A 458 -19.57 23.38 -16.86
CA HIS A 458 -18.13 23.32 -16.70
C HIS A 458 -17.36 24.41 -17.47
N LEU A 459 -17.87 24.91 -18.60
CA LEU A 459 -17.18 25.95 -19.36
C LEU A 459 -17.33 27.30 -18.67
N SER A 460 -18.54 27.68 -18.25
CA SER A 460 -18.80 28.94 -17.55
C SER A 460 -18.04 29.05 -16.22
N ALA A 461 -18.00 27.97 -15.43
CA ALA A 461 -17.26 27.94 -14.18
C ALA A 461 -15.74 28.05 -14.40
N ARG A 462 -15.17 27.19 -15.25
CA ARG A 462 -13.71 27.08 -15.44
C ARG A 462 -13.13 28.26 -16.23
N LYS A 463 -13.80 28.70 -17.32
CA LYS A 463 -13.40 29.91 -18.06
C LYS A 463 -13.59 31.18 -17.23
N GLY A 464 -14.67 31.23 -16.44
CA GLY A 464 -14.88 32.30 -15.46
C GLY A 464 -13.69 32.44 -14.53
N PHE A 465 -13.32 31.35 -13.83
CA PHE A 465 -12.16 31.40 -12.93
C PHE A 465 -10.86 31.76 -13.66
N ALA A 466 -10.63 31.19 -14.85
CA ALA A 466 -9.44 31.54 -15.66
C ALA A 466 -9.39 33.03 -16.03
N GLY A 467 -10.55 33.67 -16.23
CA GLY A 467 -10.72 35.12 -16.40
C GLY A 467 -10.87 35.92 -15.10
N GLY A 468 -10.79 35.29 -13.93
CA GLY A 468 -10.81 35.95 -12.63
C GLY A 468 -12.16 36.18 -11.95
N LYS A 469 -13.27 35.51 -12.34
CA LYS A 469 -14.54 35.51 -11.59
C LYS A 469 -15.39 34.24 -11.76
N LEU A 470 -16.06 33.77 -10.72
CA LEU A 470 -17.09 32.73 -10.88
C LEU A 470 -18.39 33.34 -11.46
N PRO A 471 -19.28 32.53 -12.07
CA PRO A 471 -20.67 32.88 -12.28
C PRO A 471 -21.36 33.35 -10.99
N GLU A 472 -22.22 34.37 -11.10
CA GLU A 472 -22.77 35.12 -9.96
C GLU A 472 -23.97 34.43 -9.30
N ALA A 473 -24.58 33.45 -9.96
CA ALA A 473 -25.74 32.70 -9.47
C ALA A 473 -25.69 31.23 -9.91
N ASP A 474 -26.33 30.36 -9.13
CA ASP A 474 -26.50 28.94 -9.49
C ASP A 474 -27.35 28.79 -10.76
N ASP A 475 -26.89 27.94 -11.67
CA ASP A 475 -27.67 27.44 -12.80
C ASP A 475 -28.97 26.81 -12.30
N ARG A 476 -30.04 26.96 -13.10
CA ARG A 476 -31.39 26.47 -12.80
C ARG A 476 -31.90 25.47 -13.84
N ALA A 477 -31.10 25.12 -14.85
CA ALA A 477 -31.44 24.17 -15.90
C ALA A 477 -31.41 22.70 -15.42
N MET A 478 -32.16 22.39 -14.37
CA MET A 478 -32.32 21.04 -13.81
C MET A 478 -33.79 20.59 -13.80
N PRO A 479 -34.08 19.26 -13.87
CA PRO A 479 -33.12 18.17 -14.07
C PRO A 479 -32.56 18.14 -15.51
N ARG A 480 -31.25 17.87 -15.66
CA ARG A 480 -30.61 17.61 -16.98
C ARG A 480 -29.59 16.47 -16.91
N PRO A 481 -29.29 15.77 -18.02
CA PRO A 481 -28.27 14.71 -18.05
C PRO A 481 -26.92 15.18 -17.53
N ALA A 482 -26.20 14.34 -16.79
CA ALA A 482 -24.88 14.69 -16.25
C ALA A 482 -23.82 14.99 -17.34
N ASN A 483 -23.95 14.40 -18.53
CA ASN A 483 -23.12 14.69 -19.71
C ASN A 483 -23.61 15.90 -20.55
N ARG A 484 -24.75 16.53 -20.20
CA ARG A 484 -25.23 17.72 -20.91
C ARG A 484 -24.58 18.97 -20.33
N ASP A 485 -23.54 19.43 -21.02
CA ASP A 485 -22.70 20.57 -20.68
C ASP A 485 -21.97 20.42 -19.32
N TRP A 486 -21.93 19.21 -18.76
CA TRP A 486 -21.33 18.84 -17.47
C TRP A 486 -21.59 19.84 -16.35
N PRO A 487 -22.73 19.75 -15.63
CA PRO A 487 -22.97 20.53 -14.43
C PRO A 487 -21.87 20.27 -13.40
N VAL A 488 -21.28 21.33 -12.85
CA VAL A 488 -20.15 21.27 -11.91
C VAL A 488 -20.45 22.01 -10.60
N ALA A 489 -20.12 21.39 -9.47
CA ALA A 489 -20.15 22.05 -8.15
C ALA A 489 -18.79 22.73 -7.91
N SER A 490 -18.75 24.05 -8.07
CA SER A 490 -17.51 24.82 -8.16
C SER A 490 -17.27 25.69 -6.93
N PHE A 491 -16.02 25.78 -6.50
CA PHE A 491 -15.56 26.63 -5.39
C PHE A 491 -14.36 27.49 -5.84
N ARG A 492 -14.30 28.72 -5.33
CA ARG A 492 -13.16 29.63 -5.42
C ARG A 492 -12.74 30.05 -4.01
N PHE A 493 -11.43 30.18 -3.82
CA PHE A 493 -10.85 30.80 -2.63
C PHE A 493 -9.86 31.88 -3.03
N ASP A 494 -10.09 33.11 -2.60
CA ASP A 494 -9.09 34.17 -2.64
C ASP A 494 -8.16 34.03 -1.43
N LEU A 495 -6.85 33.97 -1.69
CA LEU A 495 -5.81 34.02 -0.67
C LEU A 495 -5.33 35.46 -0.49
N GLY A 496 -5.30 36.22 -1.59
CA GLY A 496 -4.74 37.56 -1.63
C GLY A 496 -3.21 37.49 -1.69
N PRO A 497 -2.48 38.40 -1.00
CA PRO A 497 -1.03 38.40 -0.99
C PRO A 497 -0.47 37.21 -0.19
N VAL A 498 0.33 36.37 -0.86
CA VAL A 498 1.05 35.22 -0.29
C VAL A 498 2.55 35.51 -0.27
N ASP A 499 3.18 35.38 0.90
CA ASP A 499 4.64 35.50 1.11
C ASP A 499 5.30 34.12 1.34
N GLU A 500 6.49 34.07 1.95
CA GLU A 500 7.19 32.81 2.29
C GLU A 500 6.42 31.92 3.32
N LYS A 501 5.37 32.44 3.98
CA LYS A 501 4.57 31.68 4.95
C LYS A 501 3.39 30.98 4.25
N PRO A 502 3.21 29.66 4.44
CA PRO A 502 2.10 28.93 3.83
C PRO A 502 0.71 29.49 4.17
N ALA A 503 0.04 30.05 3.18
CA ALA A 503 -1.38 30.37 3.20
C ALA A 503 -2.19 29.11 2.82
N SER A 504 -3.16 28.73 3.65
CA SER A 504 -3.96 27.51 3.42
C SER A 504 -5.45 27.77 3.20
N ARG A 505 -6.06 26.89 2.42
CA ARG A 505 -7.51 26.72 2.22
C ARG A 505 -7.83 25.23 2.14
N TRP A 506 -9.05 24.86 2.50
CA TRP A 506 -9.51 23.47 2.40
C TRP A 506 -11.02 23.40 2.15
N LEU A 507 -11.44 22.26 1.60
CA LEU A 507 -12.84 21.87 1.47
C LEU A 507 -13.01 20.38 1.78
N MET A 508 -14.26 19.94 1.87
CA MET A 508 -14.66 18.55 2.05
C MET A 508 -15.48 18.10 0.84
N LEU A 509 -15.17 16.90 0.33
CA LEU A 509 -16.12 16.10 -0.45
C LEU A 509 -16.74 15.07 0.49
N ALA A 510 -18.06 14.96 0.51
CA ALA A 510 -18.79 14.01 1.34
C ALA A 510 -19.93 13.34 0.57
N TYR A 511 -20.17 12.05 0.77
CA TYR A 511 -21.29 11.33 0.13
C TYR A 511 -22.30 10.82 1.16
N ASP A 512 -23.58 10.86 0.82
CA ASP A 512 -24.68 10.32 1.63
C ASP A 512 -25.56 9.38 0.79
N ASP A 513 -25.34 8.07 0.91
CA ASP A 513 -26.15 7.03 0.26
C ASP A 513 -27.62 7.03 0.72
N VAL A 514 -27.94 7.65 1.87
CA VAL A 514 -29.19 7.48 2.65
C VAL A 514 -29.40 6.05 3.18
N TYR A 515 -29.39 5.04 2.30
CA TYR A 515 -29.31 3.61 2.60
C TYR A 515 -28.18 2.97 1.77
N ALA A 516 -27.37 2.15 2.42
CA ALA A 516 -26.08 1.70 1.89
C ALA A 516 -26.10 0.24 1.39
N ILE A 517 -26.77 -0.66 2.11
CA ILE A 517 -26.78 -2.11 1.83
C ILE A 517 -28.21 -2.64 2.01
N GLY A 518 -28.65 -3.54 1.14
CA GLY A 518 -29.81 -4.41 1.39
C GLY A 518 -29.33 -5.72 2.00
N TYR A 519 -29.75 -6.05 3.22
CA TYR A 519 -29.36 -7.27 3.93
C TYR A 519 -30.60 -8.06 4.37
N LEU A 520 -30.74 -9.29 3.84
CA LEU A 520 -31.86 -10.19 4.10
C LEU A 520 -33.25 -9.50 4.00
N GLY A 521 -33.43 -8.68 2.97
CA GLY A 521 -34.64 -7.88 2.72
C GLY A 521 -34.72 -6.55 3.47
N THR A 522 -33.90 -6.32 4.49
CA THR A 522 -33.84 -5.07 5.25
C THR A 522 -32.92 -4.04 4.58
N ARG A 523 -33.30 -2.75 4.54
CA ARG A 523 -32.43 -1.67 4.08
C ARG A 523 -31.61 -1.10 5.24
N LEU A 524 -30.29 -1.31 5.23
CA LEU A 524 -29.37 -0.83 6.26
C LEU A 524 -28.82 0.56 5.92
N ARG A 525 -28.61 1.39 6.95
CA ARG A 525 -27.99 2.72 6.83
C ARG A 525 -26.47 2.63 6.99
N PRO A 526 -25.69 3.53 6.36
CA PRO A 526 -24.25 3.62 6.62
C PRO A 526 -23.99 3.92 8.10
N TYR A 527 -22.90 3.39 8.66
CA TYR A 527 -22.69 3.31 10.11
C TYR A 527 -22.72 4.68 10.82
N TRP A 528 -22.26 5.75 10.15
CA TRP A 528 -22.33 7.12 10.67
C TRP A 528 -23.77 7.62 10.93
N ARG A 529 -24.76 7.14 10.17
CA ARG A 529 -26.18 7.51 10.33
C ARG A 529 -26.93 6.75 11.43
N ARG A 530 -26.31 5.75 12.08
CA ARG A 530 -27.02 4.85 13.03
C ARG A 530 -27.59 5.57 14.27
N LYS A 531 -27.01 6.71 14.65
CA LYS A 531 -27.47 7.57 15.75
C LYS A 531 -28.50 8.63 15.31
N GLY A 532 -28.96 8.60 14.06
CA GLY A 532 -29.91 9.56 13.48
C GLY A 532 -29.27 10.72 12.72
N ALA A 533 -27.96 10.92 12.86
CA ALA A 533 -27.20 12.02 12.26
C ALA A 533 -27.45 12.22 10.76
N ASP A 534 -27.48 13.48 10.33
CA ASP A 534 -27.74 13.90 8.95
C ASP A 534 -26.52 14.53 8.26
N ALA A 535 -26.67 14.93 6.99
CA ALA A 535 -25.59 15.51 6.22
C ALA A 535 -25.11 16.87 6.76
N ALA A 536 -25.96 17.65 7.43
CA ALA A 536 -25.55 18.91 8.04
C ALA A 536 -24.71 18.66 9.30
N GLU A 537 -25.15 17.75 10.18
CA GLU A 537 -24.40 17.33 11.36
C GLU A 537 -23.05 16.69 10.98
N LEU A 538 -23.05 15.85 9.95
CA LEU A 538 -21.85 15.25 9.35
C LEU A 538 -20.84 16.32 8.92
N LEU A 539 -21.27 17.27 8.08
CA LEU A 539 -20.39 18.31 7.54
C LEU A 539 -19.87 19.25 8.63
N GLN A 540 -20.72 19.65 9.59
CA GLN A 540 -20.27 20.47 10.72
C GLN A 540 -19.31 19.73 11.64
N THR A 541 -19.54 18.45 11.91
CA THR A 541 -18.65 17.64 12.76
C THR A 541 -17.30 17.41 12.10
N ALA A 542 -17.29 17.13 10.79
CA ALA A 542 -16.08 17.05 9.99
C ALA A 542 -15.30 18.39 10.00
N ALA A 543 -15.99 19.51 9.73
CA ALA A 543 -15.39 20.84 9.73
C ALA A 543 -14.75 21.23 11.08
N ARG A 544 -15.46 20.98 12.20
CA ARG A 544 -14.91 21.23 13.57
C ARG A 544 -13.68 20.39 13.88
N GLN A 545 -13.56 19.19 13.32
CA GLN A 545 -12.47 18.24 13.61
C GLN A 545 -11.29 18.35 12.64
N TYR A 546 -11.36 19.16 11.57
CA TYR A 546 -10.37 19.21 10.49
C TYR A 546 -8.91 19.26 10.99
N GLY A 547 -8.56 20.25 11.83
CA GLY A 547 -7.19 20.45 12.30
C GLY A 547 -6.65 19.29 13.16
N GLU A 548 -7.48 18.75 14.07
CA GLU A 548 -7.16 17.56 14.87
C GLU A 548 -6.89 16.36 13.96
N LEU A 549 -7.75 16.14 12.97
CA LEU A 549 -7.71 14.99 12.09
C LEU A 549 -6.55 15.03 11.09
N MET A 550 -6.17 16.22 10.58
CA MET A 550 -4.98 16.34 9.73
C MET A 550 -3.70 16.03 10.54
N ALA A 551 -3.62 16.53 11.78
CA ALA A 551 -2.51 16.21 12.68
C ALA A 551 -2.46 14.71 13.03
N ARG A 552 -3.61 14.10 13.39
CA ARG A 552 -3.72 12.65 13.67
C ARG A 552 -3.38 11.79 12.46
N ALA A 553 -3.89 12.12 11.27
CA ALA A 553 -3.60 11.37 10.05
C ALA A 553 -2.10 11.44 9.70
N ALA A 554 -1.48 12.61 9.78
CA ALA A 554 -0.04 12.76 9.56
C ALA A 554 0.81 12.03 10.63
N ALA A 555 0.34 11.94 11.88
CA ALA A 555 1.00 11.17 12.93
C ALA A 555 0.85 9.65 12.73
N PHE A 556 -0.33 9.18 12.34
CA PHE A 556 -0.61 7.78 12.00
C PHE A 556 0.25 7.33 10.81
N ASP A 557 0.26 8.09 9.73
CA ASP A 557 1.07 7.81 8.54
C ASP A 557 2.55 7.63 8.90
N ARG A 558 3.15 8.60 9.62
CA ARG A 558 4.57 8.52 10.03
C ARG A 558 4.88 7.27 10.86
N GLN A 559 4.00 6.93 11.80
CA GLN A 559 4.18 5.75 12.66
C GLN A 559 4.04 4.44 11.88
N LEU A 560 3.02 4.33 11.01
CA LEU A 560 2.77 3.12 10.24
C LEU A 560 3.84 2.92 9.17
N VAL A 561 4.23 3.96 8.43
CA VAL A 561 5.32 3.88 7.44
C VAL A 561 6.64 3.50 8.09
N ALA A 562 7.00 4.09 9.24
CA ALA A 562 8.23 3.73 9.96
C ALA A 562 8.23 2.25 10.42
N ASP A 563 7.09 1.73 10.90
CA ASP A 563 6.96 0.32 11.26
C ASP A 563 7.04 -0.61 10.05
N LEU A 564 6.40 -0.26 8.94
CA LEU A 564 6.47 -1.02 7.69
C LEU A 564 7.91 -1.06 7.14
N VAL A 565 8.64 0.06 7.17
CA VAL A 565 10.06 0.11 6.77
C VAL A 565 10.92 -0.80 7.66
N ARG A 566 10.70 -0.79 8.98
CA ARG A 566 11.40 -1.68 9.91
C ARG A 566 11.10 -3.15 9.62
N VAL A 567 9.83 -3.50 9.41
CA VAL A 567 9.37 -4.89 9.23
C VAL A 567 9.80 -5.46 7.86
N GLY A 568 9.52 -4.75 6.76
CA GLY A 568 9.72 -5.24 5.38
C GLY A 568 10.47 -4.30 4.43
N GLY A 569 11.10 -3.23 4.91
CA GLY A 569 11.86 -2.30 4.06
C GLY A 569 11.00 -1.31 3.29
N ARG A 570 11.65 -0.41 2.53
CA ARG A 570 10.94 0.71 1.90
C ARG A 570 9.87 0.28 0.89
N GLY A 571 10.19 -0.70 0.04
CA GLY A 571 9.23 -1.22 -0.96
C GLY A 571 7.96 -1.84 -0.34
N TYR A 572 8.09 -2.48 0.83
CA TYR A 572 6.94 -2.99 1.58
C TYR A 572 6.10 -1.84 2.15
N ALA A 573 6.74 -0.79 2.67
CA ALA A 573 6.04 0.39 3.16
C ALA A 573 5.30 1.15 2.05
N ASP A 574 5.89 1.29 0.86
CA ASP A 574 5.24 1.92 -0.30
C ASP A 574 4.04 1.08 -0.79
N LEU A 575 4.20 -0.25 -0.89
CA LEU A 575 3.11 -1.20 -1.22
C LEU A 575 1.94 -1.11 -0.21
N CYS A 576 2.23 -1.18 1.08
CA CYS A 576 1.20 -1.11 2.12
C CYS A 576 0.53 0.28 2.19
N SER A 577 1.26 1.36 1.93
CA SER A 577 0.70 2.72 1.89
C SER A 577 -0.30 2.91 0.76
N LEU A 578 0.01 2.35 -0.42
CA LEU A 578 -0.92 2.28 -1.56
C LEU A 578 -2.13 1.37 -1.27
N ALA A 579 -1.89 0.20 -0.68
CA ALA A 579 -2.93 -0.80 -0.40
C ALA A 579 -3.94 -0.36 0.69
N TYR A 580 -3.52 0.46 1.66
CA TYR A 580 -4.31 0.79 2.86
C TYR A 580 -5.72 1.32 2.53
N ARG A 581 -5.82 2.41 1.76
CA ARG A 581 -7.10 3.01 1.37
C ARG A 581 -7.91 2.11 0.43
N GLN A 582 -7.26 1.30 -0.40
CA GLN A 582 -7.96 0.32 -1.25
C GLN A 582 -8.63 -0.79 -0.43
N ALA A 583 -7.91 -1.37 0.54
CA ALA A 583 -8.41 -2.45 1.36
C ALA A 583 -9.66 -2.05 2.14
N LEU A 584 -9.64 -0.86 2.76
CA LEU A 584 -10.82 -0.31 3.43
C LEU A 584 -11.92 0.07 2.43
N GLY A 585 -11.58 0.80 1.37
CA GLY A 585 -12.52 1.25 0.33
C GLY A 585 -13.12 0.14 -0.56
N GLY A 586 -12.67 -1.11 -0.42
CA GLY A 586 -13.34 -2.28 -1.00
C GLY A 586 -14.53 -2.77 -0.17
N HIS A 587 -14.85 -2.13 0.96
CA HIS A 587 -15.93 -2.50 1.88
C HIS A 587 -16.91 -1.34 2.15
N LYS A 588 -18.13 -1.64 2.60
CA LYS A 588 -19.09 -0.68 3.16
C LYS A 588 -19.42 -1.02 4.61
N LEU A 589 -19.16 -0.08 5.53
CA LEU A 589 -19.52 -0.20 6.95
C LEU A 589 -20.94 0.31 7.18
N VAL A 590 -21.82 -0.57 7.67
CA VAL A 590 -23.22 -0.27 8.01
C VAL A 590 -23.51 -0.66 9.46
N ALA A 591 -24.66 -0.22 9.98
CA ALA A 591 -25.20 -0.74 11.23
C ALA A 591 -26.39 -1.66 10.94
N SER A 592 -26.48 -2.79 11.65
CA SER A 592 -27.71 -3.58 11.74
C SER A 592 -28.76 -2.88 12.62
N ALA A 593 -29.98 -3.41 12.69
CA ALA A 593 -31.11 -2.78 13.38
C ALA A 593 -30.90 -2.58 14.91
N ASP A 594 -30.00 -3.36 15.50
CA ASP A 594 -29.52 -3.30 16.88
C ASP A 594 -28.34 -2.32 17.08
N GLY A 595 -27.84 -1.69 16.01
CA GLY A 595 -26.69 -0.78 16.03
C GLY A 595 -25.31 -1.45 15.94
N ARG A 596 -25.25 -2.79 15.92
CA ARG A 596 -24.00 -3.58 15.77
C ARG A 596 -23.35 -3.30 14.41
N PRO A 597 -22.01 -3.16 14.32
CA PRO A 597 -21.33 -2.94 13.05
C PRO A 597 -21.38 -4.18 12.14
N MET A 598 -21.61 -3.97 10.86
CA MET A 598 -21.47 -4.96 9.79
C MET A 598 -20.67 -4.36 8.64
N LEU A 599 -19.71 -5.12 8.10
CA LEU A 599 -18.78 -4.66 7.08
C LEU A 599 -18.86 -5.55 5.85
N PHE A 600 -19.38 -5.03 4.74
CA PHE A 600 -19.63 -5.81 3.53
C PHE A 600 -18.57 -5.52 2.45
N PRO A 601 -17.67 -6.45 2.11
CA PRO A 601 -16.82 -6.31 0.92
C PRO A 601 -17.64 -6.41 -0.37
N LYS A 602 -17.14 -5.75 -1.42
CA LYS A 602 -17.51 -6.03 -2.81
C LYS A 602 -16.38 -6.76 -3.53
N GLU A 603 -16.75 -7.75 -4.33
CA GLU A 603 -15.83 -8.44 -5.21
C GLU A 603 -15.58 -7.66 -6.52
N ASN A 604 -14.83 -6.56 -6.40
CA ASN A 604 -14.57 -5.58 -7.45
C ASN A 604 -13.88 -6.14 -8.70
N PHE A 605 -14.48 -5.91 -9.88
CA PHE A 605 -13.98 -6.29 -11.21
C PHE A 605 -13.73 -7.80 -11.41
N SER A 606 -14.58 -8.63 -10.78
CA SER A 606 -14.68 -10.08 -10.91
C SER A 606 -16.11 -10.46 -11.31
N ASN A 607 -17.00 -10.66 -10.33
CA ASN A 607 -18.40 -11.04 -10.50
C ASN A 607 -19.39 -10.10 -9.77
N GLY A 608 -18.88 -9.17 -8.95
CA GLY A 608 -19.68 -8.23 -8.15
C GLY A 608 -20.42 -8.84 -6.94
N CYS A 609 -19.99 -9.99 -6.43
CA CYS A 609 -20.54 -10.58 -5.20
C CYS A 609 -20.34 -9.68 -3.98
N ILE A 610 -21.15 -9.91 -2.95
CA ILE A 610 -21.11 -9.20 -1.66
C ILE A 610 -20.91 -10.18 -0.52
N GLY A 611 -19.98 -9.85 0.39
CA GLY A 611 -19.67 -10.73 1.52
C GLY A 611 -19.00 -12.04 1.14
N THR A 612 -18.29 -12.10 0.00
CA THR A 612 -17.56 -13.30 -0.42
C THR A 612 -16.52 -13.70 0.63
N VAL A 613 -16.53 -14.94 1.11
CA VAL A 613 -15.71 -15.39 2.24
C VAL A 613 -14.24 -15.52 1.85
N ASP A 614 -13.98 -16.03 0.65
CA ASP A 614 -12.65 -16.06 0.02
C ASP A 614 -12.07 -14.65 -0.28
N VAL A 615 -12.88 -13.59 -0.18
CA VAL A 615 -12.46 -12.18 -0.24
C VAL A 615 -12.23 -11.60 1.15
N ILE A 616 -13.05 -11.98 2.13
CA ILE A 616 -12.87 -11.58 3.55
C ILE A 616 -11.57 -12.18 4.10
N TYR A 617 -11.26 -13.44 3.75
CA TYR A 617 -10.07 -14.16 4.21
C TYR A 617 -8.72 -13.48 3.88
N PRO A 618 -8.41 -13.14 2.61
CA PRO A 618 -7.21 -12.39 2.28
C PRO A 618 -7.28 -10.94 2.76
N ALA A 619 -8.46 -10.30 2.85
CA ALA A 619 -8.58 -8.96 3.40
C ALA A 619 -8.28 -8.88 4.91
N ALA A 620 -8.57 -9.95 5.66
CA ALA A 620 -8.56 -10.00 7.12
C ALA A 620 -7.28 -9.50 7.84
N PRO A 621 -6.04 -9.65 7.33
CA PRO A 621 -4.85 -9.19 8.04
C PRO A 621 -4.83 -7.70 8.38
N ILE A 622 -5.45 -6.84 7.56
CA ILE A 622 -5.57 -5.41 7.88
C ILE A 622 -6.44 -5.18 9.12
N PHE A 623 -7.56 -5.90 9.25
CA PHE A 623 -8.46 -5.79 10.39
C PHE A 623 -7.88 -6.45 11.64
N ALA A 624 -7.23 -7.61 11.51
CA ALA A 624 -6.53 -8.28 12.59
C ALA A 624 -5.37 -7.44 13.17
N LEU A 625 -4.68 -6.65 12.33
CA LEU A 625 -3.62 -5.76 12.75
C LEU A 625 -4.15 -4.55 13.55
N PHE A 626 -5.22 -3.92 13.07
CA PHE A 626 -5.65 -2.61 13.57
C PHE A 626 -6.91 -2.61 14.45
N ASN A 627 -7.93 -3.43 14.16
CA ASN A 627 -9.21 -3.38 14.88
C ASN A 627 -10.01 -4.70 14.77
N ASN A 628 -10.05 -5.47 15.87
CA ASN A 628 -10.77 -6.74 15.93
C ASN A 628 -12.30 -6.59 15.75
N GLU A 629 -12.88 -5.41 16.01
CA GLU A 629 -14.30 -5.17 15.77
C GLU A 629 -14.62 -5.05 14.27
N LEU A 630 -13.68 -4.57 13.44
CA LEU A 630 -13.84 -4.62 11.98
C LEU A 630 -13.75 -6.07 11.46
N LEU A 631 -12.90 -6.91 12.05
CA LEU A 631 -12.78 -8.32 11.69
C LEU A 631 -14.04 -9.13 12.08
N LYS A 632 -14.64 -8.83 13.24
CA LYS A 632 -15.97 -9.34 13.60
C LYS A 632 -17.03 -8.82 12.63
N ALA A 633 -17.04 -7.54 12.33
CA ALA A 633 -18.02 -6.92 11.44
C ALA A 633 -17.95 -7.50 10.01
N SER A 634 -16.78 -7.95 9.53
CA SER A 634 -16.65 -8.54 8.20
C SER A 634 -17.23 -9.95 8.09
N ILE A 635 -17.07 -10.82 9.10
CA ILE A 635 -17.67 -12.17 9.05
C ILE A 635 -19.10 -12.23 9.63
N THR A 636 -19.52 -11.28 10.46
CA THR A 636 -20.85 -11.30 11.12
C THR A 636 -22.01 -11.54 10.15
N PRO A 637 -22.13 -10.85 8.99
CA PRO A 637 -23.22 -11.09 8.05
C PRO A 637 -23.23 -12.50 7.44
N VAL A 638 -22.05 -13.13 7.33
CA VAL A 638 -21.89 -14.51 6.86
C VAL A 638 -22.29 -15.51 7.94
N LEU A 639 -21.86 -15.28 9.19
CA LEU A 639 -22.23 -16.13 10.32
C LEU A 639 -23.75 -16.08 10.59
N ASP A 640 -24.36 -14.89 10.55
CA ASP A 640 -25.81 -14.70 10.72
C ASP A 640 -26.60 -15.37 9.57
N TYR A 641 -26.12 -15.33 8.33
CA TYR A 641 -26.74 -16.04 7.20
C TYR A 641 -26.57 -17.56 7.30
N ALA A 642 -25.37 -18.04 7.63
CA ALA A 642 -25.06 -19.47 7.77
C ALA A 642 -25.78 -20.12 8.97
N ALA A 643 -26.09 -19.36 10.01
CA ALA A 643 -26.91 -19.79 11.14
C ALA A 643 -28.41 -19.87 10.80
N SER A 644 -28.85 -19.20 9.72
CA SER A 644 -30.26 -19.16 9.34
C SER A 644 -30.74 -20.47 8.69
N PRO A 645 -32.04 -20.80 8.77
CA PRO A 645 -32.60 -21.98 8.10
C PRO A 645 -32.46 -22.01 6.56
N ARG A 646 -31.95 -20.94 5.95
CA ARG A 646 -31.67 -20.87 4.51
C ARG A 646 -30.43 -21.68 4.13
N TRP A 647 -29.43 -21.75 5.01
CA TRP A 647 -28.18 -22.46 4.74
C TRP A 647 -28.15 -23.86 5.36
N LYS A 648 -28.64 -24.82 4.57
CA LYS A 648 -28.84 -26.23 4.97
C LYS A 648 -27.59 -27.12 4.87
N PHE A 649 -26.50 -26.62 4.31
CA PHE A 649 -25.33 -27.44 3.95
C PHE A 649 -24.37 -27.67 5.15
N PRO A 650 -23.50 -28.71 5.10
CA PRO A 650 -22.56 -29.00 6.17
C PRO A 650 -21.32 -28.09 6.18
N PHE A 651 -21.06 -27.40 5.07
CA PHE A 651 -19.94 -26.47 4.86
C PHE A 651 -20.37 -24.99 4.95
N ALA A 652 -19.44 -24.05 4.86
CA ALA A 652 -19.71 -22.61 4.90
C ALA A 652 -20.24 -22.07 3.55
N PRO A 653 -21.08 -21.02 3.53
CA PRO A 653 -21.44 -20.33 2.30
C PRO A 653 -20.27 -19.53 1.73
N HIS A 654 -20.28 -19.36 0.41
CA HIS A 654 -19.30 -18.57 -0.34
C HIS A 654 -19.62 -17.06 -0.29
N ASP A 655 -20.85 -16.67 -0.59
CA ASP A 655 -21.27 -15.26 -0.67
C ASP A 655 -22.68 -15.01 -0.13
N LEU A 656 -23.06 -13.73 -0.07
CA LEU A 656 -24.38 -13.28 0.38
C LEU A 656 -25.26 -12.73 -0.74
N GLY A 657 -24.82 -12.75 -2.00
CA GLY A 657 -25.57 -12.24 -3.15
C GLY A 657 -24.72 -11.37 -4.07
N THR A 658 -25.32 -10.34 -4.67
CA THR A 658 -24.63 -9.39 -5.57
C THR A 658 -24.68 -7.99 -4.98
N TYR A 659 -23.55 -7.30 -4.87
CA TYR A 659 -23.46 -5.98 -4.23
C TYR A 659 -24.39 -4.95 -4.91
N PRO A 660 -25.19 -4.16 -4.15
CA PRO A 660 -25.19 -3.95 -2.70
C PRO A 660 -26.24 -4.80 -1.95
N LEU A 661 -26.69 -5.93 -2.52
CA LEU A 661 -27.82 -6.72 -2.05
C LEU A 661 -27.39 -8.10 -1.52
N ALA A 662 -27.06 -8.13 -0.23
CA ALA A 662 -26.76 -9.31 0.57
C ALA A 662 -28.05 -10.06 0.98
N ASN A 663 -28.70 -10.69 0.00
CA ASN A 663 -30.02 -11.34 0.16
C ASN A 663 -29.99 -12.88 0.04
N GLY A 664 -28.82 -13.52 -0.01
CA GLY A 664 -28.60 -14.97 -0.13
C GLY A 664 -27.65 -15.33 -1.28
N GLN A 665 -26.91 -16.42 -1.12
CA GLN A 665 -25.79 -16.81 -1.99
C GLN A 665 -26.18 -16.96 -3.48
N VAL A 666 -25.37 -16.42 -4.39
CA VAL A 666 -25.53 -16.58 -5.84
C VAL A 666 -24.51 -17.51 -6.51
N TYR A 667 -23.30 -17.67 -5.97
CA TYR A 667 -22.30 -18.61 -6.50
C TYR A 667 -22.73 -20.08 -6.32
N GLY A 668 -22.13 -21.01 -7.06
CA GLY A 668 -22.22 -22.46 -6.79
C GLY A 668 -23.64 -23.05 -6.78
N GLY A 669 -24.57 -22.51 -7.56
CA GLY A 669 -25.98 -22.94 -7.55
C GLY A 669 -26.77 -22.51 -6.30
N GLY A 670 -26.19 -21.67 -5.44
CA GLY A 670 -26.80 -21.07 -4.26
C GLY A 670 -27.38 -22.08 -3.27
N GLU A 671 -28.46 -21.69 -2.59
CA GLU A 671 -29.18 -22.47 -1.56
C GLU A 671 -29.76 -23.83 -2.04
N LYS A 672 -29.60 -24.16 -3.34
CA LYS A 672 -30.25 -25.29 -3.99
C LYS A 672 -29.32 -26.50 -4.20
N SER A 673 -28.01 -26.30 -4.34
CA SER A 673 -27.08 -27.31 -4.87
C SER A 673 -25.69 -27.23 -4.22
N GLU A 674 -25.04 -28.40 -4.08
CA GLU A 674 -23.63 -28.51 -3.66
C GLU A 674 -22.64 -28.44 -4.86
N LYS A 675 -23.15 -28.54 -6.09
CA LYS A 675 -22.34 -28.49 -7.32
C LYS A 675 -21.70 -27.10 -7.50
N ASN A 676 -20.39 -27.09 -7.75
CA ASN A 676 -19.56 -25.90 -7.99
C ASN A 676 -19.51 -24.94 -6.78
N GLN A 677 -19.67 -25.48 -5.58
CA GLN A 677 -19.36 -24.80 -4.31
C GLN A 677 -17.85 -24.88 -4.00
N MET A 678 -17.41 -24.13 -2.98
CA MET A 678 -16.03 -24.14 -2.44
C MET A 678 -16.00 -24.67 -0.98
N PRO A 679 -16.45 -25.91 -0.69
CA PRO A 679 -16.85 -26.31 0.66
C PRO A 679 -15.68 -26.48 1.65
N VAL A 680 -14.50 -26.96 1.22
CA VAL A 680 -13.30 -27.06 2.08
C VAL A 680 -12.64 -25.70 2.27
N GLU A 681 -12.62 -24.89 1.21
CA GLU A 681 -12.05 -23.54 1.16
C GLU A 681 -12.74 -22.63 2.18
N GLU A 682 -14.06 -22.47 2.09
CA GLU A 682 -14.80 -21.49 2.89
C GLU A 682 -14.98 -21.92 4.35
N SER A 683 -15.13 -23.23 4.60
CA SER A 683 -15.09 -23.78 5.96
C SER A 683 -13.70 -23.60 6.61
N GLY A 684 -12.63 -23.71 5.82
CA GLY A 684 -11.26 -23.41 6.27
C GLY A 684 -11.07 -21.93 6.58
N ASN A 685 -11.50 -21.06 5.65
CA ASN A 685 -11.45 -19.61 5.78
C ASN A 685 -12.13 -19.14 7.09
N LEU A 686 -13.40 -19.46 7.31
CA LEU A 686 -14.12 -18.99 8.51
C LEU A 686 -13.56 -19.54 9.83
N LEU A 687 -13.03 -20.78 9.86
CA LEU A 687 -12.41 -21.33 11.07
C LEU A 687 -11.06 -20.66 11.42
N ILE A 688 -10.27 -20.30 10.41
CA ILE A 688 -9.04 -19.52 10.63
C ILE A 688 -9.38 -18.11 11.12
N LEU A 689 -10.39 -17.45 10.51
CA LEU A 689 -10.84 -16.13 10.93
C LEU A 689 -11.46 -16.13 12.34
N ALA A 690 -12.21 -17.17 12.71
CA ALA A 690 -12.73 -17.33 14.07
C ALA A 690 -11.59 -17.43 15.10
N ALA A 691 -10.56 -18.25 14.84
CA ALA A 691 -9.39 -18.32 15.73
C ALA A 691 -8.57 -17.02 15.77
N LEU A 692 -8.54 -16.26 14.66
CA LEU A 692 -7.91 -14.94 14.60
C LEU A 692 -8.64 -13.91 15.47
N ILE A 693 -9.98 -13.88 15.42
CA ILE A 693 -10.82 -13.04 16.30
C ILE A 693 -10.60 -13.43 17.77
N ALA A 694 -10.62 -14.73 18.08
CA ALA A 694 -10.44 -15.22 19.44
C ALA A 694 -9.03 -14.92 19.99
N LYS A 695 -8.00 -14.93 19.12
CA LYS A 695 -6.64 -14.47 19.45
C LYS A 695 -6.59 -12.96 19.73
N GLY A 696 -7.37 -12.15 19.01
CA GLY A 696 -7.50 -10.71 19.22
C GLY A 696 -8.26 -10.31 20.49
N ASP A 697 -9.27 -11.09 20.88
CA ASP A 697 -10.09 -10.86 22.09
C ASP A 697 -9.52 -11.55 23.35
N GLY A 698 -8.68 -12.58 23.18
CA GLY A 698 -8.22 -13.45 24.27
C GLY A 698 -9.27 -14.42 24.82
N ASN A 699 -10.44 -14.50 24.19
CA ASN A 699 -11.59 -15.32 24.59
C ASN A 699 -12.43 -15.73 23.35
N ILE A 700 -13.57 -16.40 23.55
CA ILE A 700 -14.47 -16.83 22.46
C ILE A 700 -15.90 -16.26 22.57
N ASP A 701 -16.14 -15.22 23.36
CA ASP A 701 -17.50 -14.79 23.72
C ASP A 701 -18.35 -14.38 22.51
N TYR A 702 -17.74 -13.69 21.53
CA TYR A 702 -18.35 -13.37 20.24
C TYR A 702 -18.74 -14.63 19.42
N LEU A 703 -18.00 -15.74 19.58
CA LEU A 703 -18.19 -16.97 18.81
C LEU A 703 -19.17 -17.96 19.44
N LYS A 704 -19.48 -17.82 20.75
CA LYS A 704 -20.38 -18.72 21.47
C LYS A 704 -21.74 -18.95 20.77
N PRO A 705 -22.44 -17.93 20.23
CA PRO A 705 -23.70 -18.15 19.51
C PRO A 705 -23.57 -19.00 18.25
N TYR A 706 -22.41 -18.96 17.60
CA TYR A 706 -22.13 -19.62 16.33
C TYR A 706 -21.40 -20.97 16.48
N TRP A 707 -21.14 -21.43 17.72
CA TRP A 707 -20.40 -22.66 17.98
C TRP A 707 -20.91 -23.89 17.18
N PRO A 708 -22.23 -24.14 17.02
CA PRO A 708 -22.74 -25.26 16.23
C PRO A 708 -22.43 -25.20 14.72
N LEU A 709 -22.03 -24.03 14.19
CA LEU A 709 -21.50 -23.90 12.83
C LEU A 709 -20.02 -24.27 12.79
N LEU A 710 -19.22 -23.71 13.71
CA LEU A 710 -17.78 -23.97 13.81
C LEU A 710 -17.50 -25.47 13.97
N GLU A 711 -18.27 -26.14 14.82
CA GLU A 711 -18.20 -27.58 15.06
C GLU A 711 -18.61 -28.40 13.83
N ARG A 712 -19.62 -27.97 13.07
CA ARG A 712 -20.06 -28.60 11.81
C ARG A 712 -19.00 -28.47 10.71
N TRP A 713 -18.40 -27.28 10.58
CA TRP A 713 -17.32 -27.02 9.63
C TRP A 713 -16.05 -27.79 9.98
N ALA A 714 -15.72 -27.91 11.27
CA ALA A 714 -14.56 -28.69 11.73
C ALA A 714 -14.75 -30.20 11.43
N GLU A 715 -15.94 -30.76 11.66
CA GLU A 715 -16.26 -32.13 11.28
C GLU A 715 -16.25 -32.33 9.75
N TYR A 716 -16.69 -31.35 8.95
CA TYR A 716 -16.58 -31.40 7.49
C TYR A 716 -15.11 -31.42 7.01
N LEU A 717 -14.26 -30.55 7.54
CA LEU A 717 -12.82 -30.54 7.22
C LEU A 717 -12.09 -31.80 7.70
N LYS A 718 -12.49 -32.36 8.85
CA LYS A 718 -12.01 -33.67 9.33
C LYS A 718 -12.37 -34.81 8.38
N ALA A 719 -13.51 -34.73 7.68
CA ALA A 719 -13.96 -35.74 6.73
C ALA A 719 -13.47 -35.54 5.28
N LYS A 720 -13.19 -34.30 4.85
CA LYS A 720 -12.92 -33.93 3.44
C LYS A 720 -11.68 -33.05 3.20
N GLY A 721 -10.94 -32.70 4.26
CA GLY A 721 -9.87 -31.70 4.20
C GLY A 721 -8.47 -32.22 3.88
N LEU A 722 -8.11 -33.45 4.31
CA LEU A 722 -6.77 -33.99 4.07
C LEU A 722 -6.50 -34.19 2.57
N ASP A 723 -7.44 -34.81 1.86
CA ASP A 723 -7.39 -35.00 0.41
C ASP A 723 -8.66 -34.43 -0.25
N PRO A 724 -8.63 -33.16 -0.69
CA PRO A 724 -9.83 -32.49 -1.20
C PRO A 724 -10.33 -33.08 -2.51
N GLU A 725 -11.60 -33.52 -2.52
CA GLU A 725 -12.33 -33.89 -3.74
C GLU A 725 -12.45 -32.72 -4.73
N ASN A 726 -12.77 -33.02 -5.98
CA ASN A 726 -12.80 -32.07 -7.11
C ASN A 726 -13.78 -30.89 -6.89
N GLN A 727 -13.25 -29.79 -6.36
CA GLN A 727 -13.97 -28.56 -6.07
C GLN A 727 -13.22 -27.34 -6.60
N LEU A 728 -13.81 -26.16 -6.41
CA LEU A 728 -13.14 -24.88 -6.59
C LEU A 728 -12.54 -24.40 -5.27
N CYS A 729 -11.51 -23.57 -5.37
CA CYS A 729 -10.95 -22.77 -4.29
C CYS A 729 -10.83 -21.31 -4.78
N THR A 730 -10.44 -20.38 -3.91
CA THR A 730 -10.29 -18.94 -4.21
C THR A 730 -9.52 -18.61 -5.50
N ASP A 731 -8.60 -19.47 -5.93
CA ASP A 731 -7.94 -19.40 -7.23
C ASP A 731 -8.82 -19.97 -8.38
N ASP A 732 -10.11 -19.60 -8.40
CA ASP A 732 -11.17 -20.24 -9.21
C ASP A 732 -10.98 -20.03 -10.72
N PHE A 733 -10.39 -18.91 -11.09
CA PHE A 733 -9.89 -18.55 -12.42
C PHE A 733 -8.86 -19.52 -12.99
N ALA A 734 -8.28 -20.41 -12.16
CA ALA A 734 -7.39 -21.49 -12.58
C ALA A 734 -8.10 -22.86 -12.72
N GLY A 735 -9.41 -22.91 -12.46
CA GLY A 735 -10.28 -24.07 -12.62
C GLY A 735 -10.32 -25.03 -11.43
N HIS A 736 -11.27 -25.98 -11.47
CA HIS A 736 -11.40 -27.05 -10.46
C HIS A 736 -10.11 -27.87 -10.33
N LEU A 737 -9.77 -28.26 -9.10
CA LEU A 737 -8.60 -29.09 -8.81
C LEU A 737 -8.86 -30.05 -7.65
N ALA A 738 -9.00 -31.34 -7.96
CA ALA A 738 -8.91 -32.41 -6.97
C ALA A 738 -7.49 -32.53 -6.40
N HIS A 739 -7.35 -33.14 -5.22
CA HIS A 739 -6.09 -33.44 -4.54
C HIS A 739 -5.20 -32.21 -4.28
N ASN A 740 -5.80 -31.01 -4.26
CA ASN A 740 -5.11 -29.72 -4.16
C ASN A 740 -4.35 -29.60 -2.83
N ALA A 741 -3.01 -29.57 -2.92
CA ALA A 741 -2.14 -29.61 -1.77
C ALA A 741 -2.23 -28.32 -0.91
N ASN A 742 -2.39 -27.14 -1.52
CA ASN A 742 -2.49 -25.88 -0.78
C ASN A 742 -3.86 -25.70 -0.10
N LEU A 743 -4.92 -26.24 -0.70
CA LEU A 743 -6.25 -26.32 -0.08
C LEU A 743 -6.25 -27.29 1.12
N SER A 744 -5.53 -28.40 1.03
CA SER A 744 -5.32 -29.32 2.16
C SER A 744 -4.57 -28.64 3.32
N VAL A 745 -3.51 -27.85 3.05
CA VAL A 745 -2.85 -27.03 4.09
C VAL A 745 -3.86 -26.13 4.81
N LYS A 746 -4.76 -25.46 4.08
CA LYS A 746 -5.80 -24.60 4.68
C LYS A 746 -6.70 -25.39 5.63
N ALA A 747 -7.16 -26.58 5.23
CA ALA A 747 -7.97 -27.44 6.08
C ALA A 747 -7.22 -27.90 7.34
N ILE A 748 -5.95 -28.27 7.21
CA ILE A 748 -5.08 -28.70 8.33
C ILE A 748 -4.88 -27.57 9.34
N VAL A 749 -4.57 -26.37 8.87
CA VAL A 749 -4.45 -25.17 9.71
C VAL A 749 -5.79 -24.86 10.38
N ALA A 750 -6.90 -24.91 9.66
CA ALA A 750 -8.24 -24.67 10.21
C ALA A 750 -8.66 -25.68 11.30
N LEU A 751 -8.23 -26.94 11.21
CA LEU A 751 -8.42 -27.94 12.27
C LEU A 751 -7.58 -27.61 13.52
N GLY A 752 -6.35 -27.12 13.35
CA GLY A 752 -5.54 -26.58 14.46
C GLY A 752 -6.12 -25.30 15.08
N CYS A 753 -6.71 -24.43 14.26
CA CYS A 753 -7.47 -23.27 14.71
C CYS A 753 -8.69 -23.69 15.56
N TYR A 754 -9.46 -24.70 15.11
CA TYR A 754 -10.59 -25.23 15.87
C TYR A 754 -10.15 -25.89 17.18
N SER A 755 -9.02 -26.60 17.20
CA SER A 755 -8.39 -27.07 18.44
C SER A 755 -8.16 -25.92 19.43
N ARG A 756 -7.56 -24.81 18.97
CA ARG A 756 -7.31 -23.64 19.83
C ARG A 756 -8.60 -22.95 20.29
N LEU A 757 -9.66 -22.95 19.49
CA LEU A 757 -10.99 -22.50 19.90
C LEU A 757 -11.59 -23.42 20.99
N CYS A 758 -11.40 -24.74 20.89
CA CYS A 758 -11.81 -25.69 21.93
C CYS A 758 -11.06 -25.47 23.26
N GLU A 759 -9.77 -25.14 23.23
CA GLU A 759 -9.00 -24.78 24.44
C GLU A 759 -9.60 -23.56 25.14
N LEU A 760 -9.88 -22.49 24.39
CA LEU A 760 -10.50 -21.27 24.91
C LEU A 760 -11.97 -21.46 25.33
N ALA A 761 -12.65 -22.47 24.80
CA ALA A 761 -13.99 -22.91 25.22
C ALA A 761 -14.00 -23.79 26.47
N GLY A 762 -12.82 -24.18 27.01
CA GLY A 762 -12.70 -25.14 28.11
C GLY A 762 -12.93 -26.61 27.71
N LYS A 763 -13.08 -26.91 26.41
CA LYS A 763 -13.30 -28.26 25.88
C LYS A 763 -11.98 -29.02 25.66
N ALA A 764 -11.27 -29.32 26.76
CA ALA A 764 -9.91 -29.89 26.73
C ALA A 764 -9.77 -31.17 25.89
N ASP A 765 -10.69 -32.13 26.00
CA ASP A 765 -10.62 -33.39 25.24
C ASP A 765 -10.83 -33.19 23.74
N GLN A 766 -11.77 -32.29 23.36
CA GLN A 766 -12.02 -31.96 21.96
C GLN A 766 -10.83 -31.22 21.35
N ALA A 767 -10.22 -30.29 22.10
CA ALA A 767 -8.96 -29.65 21.71
C ALA A 767 -7.85 -30.69 21.49
N ALA A 768 -7.56 -31.54 22.48
CA ALA A 768 -6.51 -32.55 22.37
C ALA A 768 -6.74 -33.54 21.21
N SER A 769 -8.01 -33.84 20.89
CA SER A 769 -8.39 -34.66 19.73
C SER A 769 -8.10 -33.96 18.39
N TYR A 770 -8.61 -32.74 18.22
CA TYR A 770 -8.40 -31.95 16.99
C TYR A 770 -6.93 -31.53 16.80
N ARG A 771 -6.17 -31.32 17.89
CA ARG A 771 -4.72 -31.10 17.87
C ARG A 771 -4.00 -32.28 17.21
N ARG A 772 -4.23 -33.51 17.70
CA ARG A 772 -3.60 -34.72 17.16
C ARG A 772 -4.00 -34.94 15.70
N LEU A 773 -5.28 -34.77 15.37
CA LEU A 773 -5.79 -34.87 14.00
C LEU A 773 -5.05 -33.92 13.03
N ALA A 774 -4.88 -32.65 13.40
CA ALA A 774 -4.19 -31.68 12.56
C ALA A 774 -2.70 -32.01 12.38
N GLU A 775 -2.03 -32.49 13.43
CA GLU A 775 -0.63 -32.95 13.35
C GLU A 775 -0.47 -34.24 12.53
N ASP A 776 -1.39 -35.20 12.66
CA ASP A 776 -1.39 -36.43 11.85
C ASP A 776 -1.72 -36.15 10.38
N PHE A 777 -2.59 -35.18 10.10
CA PHE A 777 -2.82 -34.71 8.75
C PHE A 777 -1.59 -34.00 8.19
N ALA A 778 -0.90 -33.13 8.95
CA ALA A 778 0.35 -32.51 8.51
C ALA A 778 1.45 -33.54 8.18
N ARG A 779 1.60 -34.57 9.02
CA ARG A 779 2.52 -35.72 8.80
C ARG A 779 2.15 -36.59 7.59
N GLN A 780 0.87 -36.62 7.18
CA GLN A 780 0.42 -37.32 5.98
C GLN A 780 0.57 -36.44 4.74
N TRP A 781 0.20 -35.16 4.83
CA TRP A 781 0.38 -34.16 3.80
C TRP A 781 1.82 -34.08 3.31
N GLU A 782 2.79 -34.04 4.23
CA GLU A 782 4.21 -33.98 3.85
C GLU A 782 4.62 -35.18 2.99
N LYS A 783 4.07 -36.38 3.24
CA LYS A 783 4.35 -37.60 2.47
C LYS A 783 3.60 -37.66 1.14
N LEU A 784 2.36 -37.19 1.10
CA LEU A 784 1.52 -37.18 -0.10
C LEU A 784 1.98 -36.13 -1.11
N ALA A 785 2.49 -35.00 -0.61
CA ALA A 785 2.86 -33.85 -1.42
C ALA A 785 4.34 -33.83 -1.83
N ASP A 786 5.24 -34.62 -1.23
CA ASP A 786 6.68 -34.50 -1.51
C ASP A 786 7.04 -34.89 -2.95
N ASP A 787 7.74 -33.98 -3.63
CA ASP A 787 8.33 -34.19 -4.97
C ASP A 787 9.87 -34.04 -4.93
N GLY A 788 10.46 -34.07 -3.75
CA GLY A 788 11.91 -34.02 -3.51
C GLY A 788 12.37 -32.63 -3.08
N ASP A 789 12.50 -31.70 -4.02
CA ASP A 789 13.00 -30.33 -3.78
C ASP A 789 11.89 -29.27 -3.58
N HIS A 790 10.63 -29.69 -3.66
CA HIS A 790 9.40 -28.91 -3.39
C HIS A 790 8.23 -29.83 -3.01
N TYR A 791 7.03 -29.27 -2.81
CA TYR A 791 5.79 -30.05 -2.69
C TYR A 791 4.81 -29.76 -3.84
N ARG A 792 4.00 -30.76 -4.21
CA ARG A 792 3.16 -30.74 -5.43
C ARG A 792 2.10 -29.64 -5.46
N LEU A 793 1.57 -29.32 -6.65
CA LEU A 793 0.30 -28.59 -6.81
C LEU A 793 -0.89 -29.45 -6.36
N ALA A 794 -0.90 -30.72 -6.80
CA ALA A 794 -1.88 -31.73 -6.40
C ALA A 794 -1.19 -33.08 -6.18
N PHE A 795 -1.63 -33.87 -5.19
CA PHE A 795 -0.88 -35.07 -4.74
C PHE A 795 -0.68 -36.12 -5.85
N ASP A 796 -1.64 -36.22 -6.77
CA ASP A 796 -1.65 -37.12 -7.94
C ASP A 796 -0.72 -36.67 -9.09
N ARG A 797 -0.10 -35.47 -9.00
CA ARG A 797 0.61 -34.82 -10.11
C ARG A 797 2.09 -34.55 -9.80
N PRO A 798 2.99 -35.54 -9.96
CA PRO A 798 4.43 -35.29 -9.88
C PRO A 798 4.90 -34.31 -10.98
N GLY A 799 5.97 -33.58 -10.70
CA GLY A 799 6.49 -32.52 -11.56
C GLY A 799 5.64 -31.24 -11.58
N THR A 800 4.80 -31.02 -10.57
CA THR A 800 3.96 -29.82 -10.44
C THR A 800 4.22 -29.09 -9.13
N TRP A 801 4.01 -27.77 -9.09
CA TRP A 801 4.26 -26.98 -7.87
C TRP A 801 3.28 -25.81 -7.76
N SER A 802 3.08 -25.34 -6.54
CA SER A 802 2.25 -24.16 -6.23
C SER A 802 2.74 -23.43 -5.00
N GLN A 803 2.44 -22.12 -4.90
CA GLN A 803 2.63 -21.36 -3.68
C GLN A 803 1.77 -21.94 -2.54
N LYS A 804 2.41 -22.46 -1.50
CA LYS A 804 1.74 -22.94 -0.28
C LYS A 804 1.41 -21.80 0.68
N TYR A 805 0.79 -20.73 0.16
CA TYR A 805 0.55 -19.49 0.90
C TYR A 805 -0.23 -19.70 2.20
N ASN A 806 -1.07 -20.74 2.30
CA ASN A 806 -1.83 -21.05 3.51
C ASN A 806 -0.96 -21.50 4.70
N LEU A 807 0.30 -21.92 4.50
CA LEU A 807 1.26 -22.20 5.58
C LEU A 807 1.52 -20.98 6.47
N VAL A 808 1.27 -19.75 5.96
CA VAL A 808 1.53 -18.50 6.70
C VAL A 808 0.75 -18.43 8.01
N TRP A 809 -0.44 -19.05 8.07
CA TRP A 809 -1.29 -19.04 9.25
C TRP A 809 -0.82 -20.02 10.33
N ASP A 810 -0.14 -21.11 9.99
CA ASP A 810 0.55 -21.97 10.99
C ASP A 810 1.61 -21.14 11.75
N LYS A 811 2.36 -20.32 11.01
CA LYS A 811 3.39 -19.40 11.53
C LYS A 811 2.79 -18.23 12.33
N VAL A 812 1.84 -17.49 11.74
CA VAL A 812 1.23 -16.27 12.34
C VAL A 812 0.33 -16.58 13.53
N LEU A 813 -0.42 -17.68 13.52
CA LEU A 813 -1.19 -18.11 14.70
C LEU A 813 -0.29 -18.81 15.73
N GLY A 814 0.78 -19.46 15.29
CA GLY A 814 1.77 -20.13 16.12
C GLY A 814 1.39 -21.56 16.48
N LEU A 815 0.64 -22.24 15.60
CA LEU A 815 0.09 -23.58 15.84
C LEU A 815 1.19 -24.65 15.80
N ARG A 816 2.21 -24.48 14.95
CA ARG A 816 3.35 -25.41 14.79
C ARG A 816 2.92 -26.81 14.39
N LEU A 817 2.08 -26.91 13.37
CA LEU A 817 1.62 -28.17 12.78
C LEU A 817 2.63 -28.71 11.76
N PHE A 818 3.28 -27.81 11.02
CA PHE A 818 4.28 -28.17 10.02
C PHE A 818 5.71 -27.96 10.54
N GLU A 819 6.63 -28.86 10.18
CA GLU A 819 8.03 -28.69 10.50
C GLU A 819 8.68 -27.57 9.68
N ARG A 820 9.64 -26.84 10.26
CA ARG A 820 10.34 -25.74 9.54
C ARG A 820 11.01 -26.20 8.23
N ARG A 821 11.37 -27.48 8.10
CA ARG A 821 11.92 -28.04 6.86
C ARG A 821 10.96 -27.92 5.67
N VAL A 822 9.64 -27.97 5.92
CA VAL A 822 8.60 -27.84 4.89
C VAL A 822 8.67 -26.45 4.25
N VAL A 823 8.66 -25.41 5.10
CA VAL A 823 8.79 -24.01 4.67
C VAL A 823 10.15 -23.73 4.05
N ALA A 824 11.23 -24.26 4.62
CA ALA A 824 12.58 -24.06 4.08
C ALA A 824 12.76 -24.69 2.68
N LYS A 825 12.17 -25.87 2.43
CA LYS A 825 12.16 -26.53 1.11
C LYS A 825 11.46 -25.62 0.08
N GLU A 826 10.23 -25.19 0.37
CA GLU A 826 9.45 -24.33 -0.51
C GLU A 826 10.10 -22.97 -0.77
N VAL A 827 10.58 -22.25 0.26
CA VAL A 827 11.27 -20.96 0.10
C VAL A 827 12.57 -21.10 -0.72
N ALA A 828 13.31 -22.19 -0.55
CA ALA A 828 14.48 -22.46 -1.39
C ALA A 828 14.08 -22.71 -2.86
N PHE A 829 12.96 -23.39 -3.11
CA PHE A 829 12.42 -23.63 -4.44
C PHE A 829 11.88 -22.37 -5.11
N TYR A 830 11.04 -21.58 -4.43
CA TYR A 830 10.44 -20.35 -4.99
C TYR A 830 11.49 -19.36 -5.49
N LYS A 831 12.63 -19.21 -4.80
CA LYS A 831 13.75 -18.37 -5.26
C LYS A 831 14.32 -18.79 -6.63
N ARG A 832 14.12 -20.04 -7.06
CA ARG A 832 14.49 -20.54 -8.40
C ARG A 832 13.41 -20.29 -9.47
N GLN A 833 12.18 -19.96 -9.06
CA GLN A 833 11.01 -19.75 -9.93
C GLN A 833 10.66 -18.27 -10.13
N LEU A 834 11.37 -17.34 -9.47
CA LEU A 834 11.12 -15.90 -9.57
C LEU A 834 11.26 -15.40 -11.02
N GLN A 835 10.27 -14.63 -11.46
CA GLN A 835 10.24 -13.93 -12.74
C GLN A 835 10.40 -12.41 -12.48
N PRO A 836 10.67 -11.57 -13.49
CA PRO A 836 11.09 -10.17 -13.29
C PRO A 836 10.12 -9.31 -12.45
N PHE A 837 8.84 -9.67 -12.43
CA PHE A 837 7.79 -8.92 -11.75
C PHE A 837 7.05 -9.71 -10.66
N GLY A 838 7.31 -11.00 -10.48
CA GLY A 838 6.67 -11.79 -9.42
C GLY A 838 7.09 -13.26 -9.38
N LEU A 839 6.55 -13.98 -8.39
CA LEU A 839 6.56 -15.45 -8.31
C LEU A 839 5.24 -15.97 -8.90
N PRO A 840 5.22 -16.84 -9.93
CA PRO A 840 3.97 -17.44 -10.42
C PRO A 840 3.17 -18.15 -9.31
N LEU A 841 1.85 -18.21 -9.45
CA LEU A 841 0.98 -18.89 -8.48
C LEU A 841 1.29 -20.39 -8.38
N ASP A 842 1.49 -21.02 -9.54
CA ASP A 842 1.80 -22.42 -9.73
C ASP A 842 2.39 -22.64 -11.14
N ASN A 843 2.66 -23.88 -11.52
CA ASN A 843 3.26 -24.20 -12.81
C ASN A 843 2.28 -24.36 -13.99
N ARG A 844 0.98 -24.04 -13.83
CA ARG A 844 -0.01 -24.02 -14.92
C ARG A 844 0.14 -22.78 -15.81
N GLU A 845 0.43 -21.62 -15.20
CA GLU A 845 0.39 -20.31 -15.86
C GLU A 845 1.39 -19.31 -15.28
N ASN A 846 1.67 -18.23 -16.01
CA ASN A 846 2.66 -17.21 -15.60
C ASN A 846 2.04 -15.98 -14.91
N TYR A 847 0.85 -16.12 -14.34
CA TYR A 847 0.22 -15.10 -13.49
C TYR A 847 0.42 -15.41 -12.00
N THR A 848 0.12 -14.42 -11.16
CA THR A 848 0.17 -14.53 -9.70
C THR A 848 -0.84 -13.62 -9.03
N LYS A 849 -0.91 -13.68 -7.69
CA LYS A 849 -1.69 -12.76 -6.86
C LYS A 849 -0.82 -12.01 -5.85
N THR A 850 -0.94 -10.68 -5.86
CA THR A 850 -0.13 -9.76 -5.04
C THR A 850 -0.22 -10.02 -3.53
N ASP A 851 -1.40 -10.43 -3.05
CA ASP A 851 -1.65 -10.86 -1.67
C ASP A 851 -0.97 -12.21 -1.37
N TRP A 852 -1.14 -13.23 -2.22
CA TRP A 852 -0.49 -14.53 -2.05
C TRP A 852 1.03 -14.45 -2.09
N GLU A 853 1.62 -13.58 -2.92
CA GLU A 853 3.08 -13.36 -2.94
C GLU A 853 3.61 -12.82 -1.61
N VAL A 854 2.91 -11.87 -0.99
CA VAL A 854 3.30 -11.35 0.34
C VAL A 854 3.13 -12.43 1.42
N TRP A 855 2.11 -13.27 1.32
CA TRP A 855 1.90 -14.41 2.24
C TRP A 855 3.03 -15.43 2.10
N THR A 856 3.38 -15.79 0.85
CA THR A 856 4.50 -16.67 0.50
C THR A 856 5.85 -16.09 0.94
N ALA A 857 6.10 -14.80 0.75
CA ALA A 857 7.29 -14.13 1.26
C ALA A 857 7.33 -14.13 2.80
N THR A 858 6.19 -13.97 3.47
CA THR A 858 6.07 -14.01 4.94
C THR A 858 6.42 -15.38 5.54
N LEU A 859 6.39 -16.46 4.75
CA LEU A 859 6.91 -17.76 5.18
C LEU A 859 8.41 -17.71 5.55
N ALA A 860 9.21 -16.89 4.86
CA ALA A 860 10.65 -16.82 5.03
C ALA A 860 11.09 -16.54 6.48
N ASP A 861 12.03 -17.34 6.99
CA ASP A 861 12.64 -17.18 8.31
C ASP A 861 13.74 -16.08 8.34
N SER A 862 14.24 -15.65 7.17
CA SER A 862 15.24 -14.58 7.04
C SER A 862 14.68 -13.34 6.34
N ARG A 863 15.25 -12.17 6.66
CA ARG A 863 14.90 -10.91 6.00
C ARG A 863 15.42 -10.84 4.56
N GLU A 864 16.56 -11.48 4.27
CA GLU A 864 17.14 -11.56 2.93
C GLU A 864 16.25 -12.38 1.96
N ASP A 865 15.69 -13.48 2.43
CA ASP A 865 14.73 -14.30 1.68
C ASP A 865 13.42 -13.54 1.42
N PHE A 866 12.88 -12.87 2.45
CA PHE A 866 11.70 -12.00 2.31
C PHE A 866 11.95 -10.89 1.28
N ASP A 867 13.04 -10.13 1.41
CA ASP A 867 13.39 -9.04 0.48
C ASP A 867 13.70 -9.57 -0.93
N THR A 868 14.14 -10.82 -1.08
CA THR A 868 14.38 -11.46 -2.38
C THR A 868 13.09 -11.90 -3.06
N LEU A 869 12.15 -12.49 -2.32
CA LEU A 869 10.82 -12.85 -2.84
C LEU A 869 9.97 -11.61 -3.15
N MET A 870 10.09 -10.53 -2.36
CA MET A 870 9.33 -9.30 -2.54
C MET A 870 9.88 -8.34 -3.61
N ARG A 871 11.17 -8.42 -3.97
CA ARG A 871 11.83 -7.49 -4.91
C ARG A 871 11.13 -7.42 -6.28
N PRO A 872 10.67 -8.53 -6.90
CA PRO A 872 9.89 -8.47 -8.14
C PRO A 872 8.53 -7.77 -7.96
N VAL A 873 7.84 -7.98 -6.84
CA VAL A 873 6.55 -7.32 -6.54
C VAL A 873 6.71 -5.79 -6.47
N TYR A 874 7.80 -5.29 -5.89
CA TYR A 874 8.12 -3.86 -5.89
C TYR A 874 8.39 -3.31 -7.31
N ALA A 875 9.00 -4.12 -8.17
CA ALA A 875 9.19 -3.79 -9.58
C ALA A 875 7.85 -3.77 -10.32
N PHE A 876 6.95 -4.75 -10.09
CA PHE A 876 5.60 -4.80 -10.66
C PHE A 876 4.83 -3.51 -10.38
N VAL A 877 4.68 -3.13 -9.10
CA VAL A 877 3.85 -1.98 -8.70
C VAL A 877 4.35 -0.68 -9.36
N SER A 878 5.66 -0.56 -9.57
CA SER A 878 6.29 0.64 -10.17
C SER A 878 6.29 0.63 -11.70
N ALA A 879 6.47 -0.53 -12.32
CA ALA A 879 6.68 -0.68 -13.77
C ALA A 879 5.41 -1.01 -14.57
N THR A 880 4.33 -1.43 -13.90
CA THR A 880 3.09 -1.82 -14.59
C THR A 880 2.53 -0.69 -15.46
N GLN A 881 2.16 -1.03 -16.70
CA GLN A 881 1.65 -0.08 -17.69
C GLN A 881 0.15 0.24 -17.49
N PRO A 882 -0.74 -0.74 -17.21
CA PRO A 882 -2.15 -0.46 -16.91
C PRO A 882 -2.31 0.47 -15.71
N ARG A 883 -2.92 1.63 -15.96
CA ARG A 883 -3.22 2.61 -14.92
C ARG A 883 -4.56 2.28 -14.27
N VAL A 884 -4.51 1.54 -13.18
CA VAL A 884 -5.69 1.09 -12.39
C VAL A 884 -5.31 1.02 -10.91
N PRO A 885 -6.28 1.04 -9.98
CA PRO A 885 -6.01 0.74 -8.57
C PRO A 885 -5.40 -0.66 -8.44
N LEU A 886 -4.48 -0.80 -7.49
CA LEU A 886 -3.57 -1.95 -7.35
C LEU A 886 -4.29 -3.29 -7.58
N THR A 887 -3.87 -4.00 -8.63
CA THR A 887 -4.43 -5.30 -8.99
C THR A 887 -3.87 -6.41 -8.09
N ASP A 888 -4.74 -7.36 -7.76
CA ASP A 888 -4.43 -8.63 -7.13
C ASP A 888 -4.23 -9.76 -8.15
N TRP A 889 -4.23 -9.51 -9.47
CA TRP A 889 -4.03 -10.56 -10.50
C TRP A 889 -3.35 -10.05 -11.77
N TYR A 890 -2.09 -10.45 -11.97
CA TYR A 890 -1.21 -9.93 -13.02
C TYR A 890 -0.18 -10.97 -13.52
N PHE A 891 0.45 -10.71 -14.67
CA PHE A 891 1.49 -11.55 -15.25
C PHE A 891 2.90 -11.21 -14.74
N THR A 892 3.62 -12.23 -14.27
CA THR A 892 4.93 -12.09 -13.61
C THR A 892 6.12 -11.90 -14.56
N ARG A 893 5.90 -12.08 -15.87
CA ARG A 893 6.91 -11.82 -16.93
C ARG A 893 6.97 -10.38 -17.41
N ASP A 894 5.84 -9.67 -17.40
CA ASP A 894 5.69 -8.39 -18.12
C ASP A 894 4.82 -7.35 -17.40
N ALA A 895 4.44 -7.60 -16.14
CA ALA A 895 3.64 -6.71 -15.29
C ALA A 895 2.25 -6.34 -15.86
N ARG A 896 1.74 -7.05 -16.87
CA ARG A 896 0.39 -6.78 -17.41
C ARG A 896 -0.70 -7.28 -16.46
N LEU A 897 -1.71 -6.43 -16.27
CA LEU A 897 -2.99 -6.76 -15.66
C LEU A 897 -3.62 -8.01 -16.32
N ARG A 898 -4.11 -8.96 -15.51
CA ARG A 898 -4.84 -10.13 -16.00
C ARG A 898 -6.36 -9.93 -15.97
N GLY A 899 -6.90 -9.22 -14.98
CA GLY A 899 -8.33 -8.86 -14.96
C GLY A 899 -8.77 -7.98 -13.78
N PHE A 900 -8.57 -8.46 -12.56
CA PHE A 900 -9.08 -7.84 -11.34
C PHE A 900 -8.44 -6.47 -11.04
N ARG A 901 -9.18 -5.55 -10.42
CA ARG A 901 -8.65 -4.26 -9.94
C ARG A 901 -9.42 -3.80 -8.71
N ALA A 902 -8.78 -3.00 -7.85
CA ALA A 902 -9.43 -2.41 -6.68
C ALA A 902 -10.07 -3.41 -5.68
N ARG A 903 -9.73 -4.71 -5.70
CA ARG A 903 -10.29 -5.70 -4.77
C ARG A 903 -9.82 -5.44 -3.33
N PRO A 904 -10.68 -5.64 -2.31
CA PRO A 904 -10.31 -5.52 -0.90
C PRO A 904 -9.29 -6.57 -0.41
N VAL A 905 -9.11 -7.67 -1.16
CA VAL A 905 -8.14 -8.74 -0.86
C VAL A 905 -6.72 -8.23 -0.63
N ILE A 906 -6.38 -7.05 -1.17
CA ILE A 906 -5.10 -6.38 -0.97
C ILE A 906 -4.83 -5.98 0.50
N GLY A 907 -5.84 -6.05 1.38
CA GLY A 907 -5.62 -6.03 2.84
C GLY A 907 -4.67 -7.14 3.33
N GLY A 908 -4.50 -8.20 2.52
CA GLY A 908 -3.59 -9.31 2.77
C GLY A 908 -2.12 -8.93 2.83
N VAL A 909 -1.70 -7.82 2.21
CA VAL A 909 -0.29 -7.39 2.26
C VAL A 909 0.17 -7.05 3.68
N PHE A 910 -0.76 -6.77 4.61
CA PHE A 910 -0.43 -6.47 6.00
C PHE A 910 -0.03 -7.71 6.83
N ILE A 911 -0.08 -8.92 6.30
CA ILE A 911 0.17 -10.15 7.07
C ILE A 911 1.58 -10.22 7.70
N LYS A 912 2.60 -9.64 7.06
CA LYS A 912 3.98 -9.61 7.61
C LYS A 912 4.07 -8.83 8.93
N MET A 913 3.17 -7.87 9.16
CA MET A 913 3.06 -7.13 10.42
C MET A 913 2.45 -7.97 11.56
N LEU A 914 1.76 -9.08 11.24
CA LEU A 914 1.23 -10.03 12.22
C LEU A 914 2.29 -11.06 12.67
N GLU A 915 3.40 -11.20 11.95
CA GLU A 915 4.50 -12.09 12.34
C GLU A 915 5.28 -11.56 13.55
N ASP A 916 5.44 -10.23 13.66
CA ASP A 916 6.05 -9.54 14.81
C ASP A 916 4.99 -9.34 15.92
N PRO A 917 5.06 -10.10 17.05
CA PRO A 917 4.05 -10.01 18.10
C PRO A 917 4.06 -8.67 18.85
N THR A 918 5.19 -7.95 18.84
CA THR A 918 5.32 -6.63 19.46
C THR A 918 4.64 -5.58 18.59
N THR A 919 4.81 -5.65 17.27
CA THR A 919 4.11 -4.78 16.31
C THR A 919 2.61 -5.05 16.33
N TRP A 920 2.20 -6.32 16.19
CA TRP A 920 0.78 -6.69 16.21
C TRP A 920 0.10 -6.21 17.50
N LYS A 921 0.67 -6.52 18.68
CA LYS A 921 0.12 -6.08 19.97
C LYS A 921 0.06 -4.56 20.10
N ARG A 922 1.05 -3.81 19.58
CA ARG A 922 1.05 -2.34 19.62
C ARG A 922 -0.02 -1.71 18.74
N TRP A 923 -0.35 -2.30 17.60
CA TRP A 923 -1.40 -1.78 16.71
C TRP A 923 -2.79 -2.23 17.16
N SER A 924 -3.01 -3.49 17.52
CA SER A 924 -4.32 -4.00 17.95
C SER A 924 -4.76 -3.49 19.34
N ALA A 925 -3.81 -3.03 20.18
CA ALA A 925 -4.12 -2.32 21.42
C ALA A 925 -4.58 -0.87 21.22
N ARG A 926 -4.53 -0.31 20.00
CA ARG A 926 -5.06 1.03 19.70
C ARG A 926 -6.58 0.99 19.62
N ARG A 927 -7.23 1.01 20.78
CA ARG A 927 -8.64 1.39 20.89
C ARG A 927 -8.71 2.91 21.13
N PRO A 928 -9.73 3.63 20.62
CA PRO A 928 -10.00 4.98 21.08
C PRO A 928 -10.26 4.94 22.59
N ALA A 929 -9.87 5.99 23.31
CA ALA A 929 -10.51 6.24 24.59
C ALA A 929 -12.02 6.37 24.34
N PRO A 930 -12.91 5.75 25.15
CA PRO A 930 -14.34 5.97 25.01
C PRO A 930 -14.61 7.47 25.13
N ARG A 931 -15.14 8.07 24.05
CA ARG A 931 -15.52 9.49 24.07
C ARG A 931 -16.67 9.65 25.07
N PRO A 932 -16.62 10.61 26.00
CA PRO A 932 -17.71 10.87 26.94
C PRO A 932 -18.97 11.41 26.23
#